data_AF-A0AAD6TBR1-F1
#
_entry.id   AF-A0AAD6TBR1-F1
#
_cell.length_a   1.000
_cell.length_b   1.000
_cell.length_c   1.000
_cell.angle_alpha   90.00
_cell.angle_beta   90.00
_cell.angle_gamma   90.00
#
_symmetry.space_group_name_H-M   'P 1'
#
loop_
_entity.id
_entity.type
_entity.pdbx_description
1 polymer ?
#
loop_
_entity_poly.entity_id
_entity_poly.type
_entity_poly.pdbx_seq_one_letter_code
_entity_poly.pdbx_strand_id
1 'polypeptide(L)'
;MDFAIVTGWQAMMKSIFPSSIDGDLLKLVHLSNGFRMVSGAKPLQVGDVCKAEANIVSVTNTDAGKVVKVKGHVFRAGKPVIEVISAFLYRGRFTDYQNTFETTEEPDYVVTLESDAAVGVLQSKEWFEWIDESKPLLAGTSLIFRVKSQVSFKDKTSYREVSVTGEIFVRNQMKALVLVGSVDFQQDDSRGNPVVAYIQRHGTPQGLATPLANEGYTLTNASGATIFNAPLTNEPYSKISGDFNPIHINPYFSCYAALPATITHGLWSSAATRRYVENVVAKGHPDRVLAYNVSFVGMVLPGDELNVKIKHVGMRDGNIVVNIVTSNARGEKVLEGSAEVSPTTVYVFIGQGSQEGVMGMDLYTSFPAACGVWDGAVAHLLAVYGFSLVEIVKDNPKEKTVHFGDIKGQAIRRRYIDMTYDTMDKDGNVKTLPLFADIDVRTPKYTFSHPNGLLFATQFAQIALVITEKAAFEDMRMKGFVQKDCALAGHSLGEYSALASIADVLAISALVDVVFYRGITMQRAVERDAENRSNYAMCVVNPSRISKTFTDAALREVVDGLTTSTGTLLEIVNYNVEGQQYVCASELVALQTMTNVLNQTMTNVLNYSRSKRLILLRSEAFRLGVPIIDSLSVDGDLYGGESHSGSIPPVLCPASLAARCPEASTPPPSSPTFRRAGALVQGALMAFFCWPPPWSPRSVSLLKLKPSRGSTASARFMLSAPAFHCLLVAREVAAVAAVAAQLVA
;
A
#
# COMPACT_ATOMS: atom_id res chain seq x y z
N MET A 1 7.56 -9.47 -21.99
CA MET A 1 8.86 -8.90 -21.59
C MET A 1 9.96 -9.34 -22.57
N ASP A 2 10.27 -10.64 -22.69
CA ASP A 2 11.40 -11.13 -23.50
C ASP A 2 11.39 -10.65 -24.96
N PHE A 3 10.21 -10.48 -25.56
CA PHE A 3 10.06 -9.99 -26.93
C PHE A 3 10.69 -8.60 -27.17
N ALA A 4 10.98 -7.84 -26.11
CA ALA A 4 11.74 -6.60 -26.20
C ALA A 4 13.12 -6.79 -26.85
N ILE A 5 13.74 -7.96 -26.66
CA ILE A 5 15.02 -8.27 -27.32
C ILE A 5 14.84 -8.41 -28.83
N VAL A 6 13.75 -9.02 -29.30
CA VAL A 6 13.45 -9.16 -30.73
C VAL A 6 13.28 -7.79 -31.37
N THR A 7 12.54 -6.89 -30.71
CA THR A 7 12.37 -5.51 -31.18
C THR A 7 13.64 -4.67 -31.12
N GLY A 8 14.53 -4.95 -30.15
CA GLY A 8 15.73 -4.16 -29.87
C GLY A 8 17.03 -4.70 -30.47
N TRP A 9 17.04 -5.95 -30.94
CA TRP A 9 18.28 -6.69 -31.25
C TRP A 9 19.19 -5.95 -32.23
N GLN A 10 18.63 -5.43 -33.32
CA GLN A 10 19.41 -4.71 -34.33
C GLN A 10 20.05 -3.44 -33.77
N ALA A 11 19.34 -2.67 -32.95
CA ALA A 11 19.87 -1.45 -32.33
C ALA A 11 20.98 -1.79 -31.31
N MET A 12 20.73 -2.82 -30.49
CA MET A 12 21.69 -3.31 -29.50
C MET A 12 22.97 -3.82 -30.16
N MET A 13 22.84 -4.68 -31.17
CA MET A 13 24.00 -5.25 -31.88
C MET A 13 24.77 -4.19 -32.64
N LYS A 14 24.11 -3.22 -33.29
CA LYS A 14 24.81 -2.12 -33.98
C LYS A 14 25.77 -1.34 -33.07
N SER A 15 25.49 -1.32 -31.77
CA SER A 15 26.29 -0.61 -30.75
C SER A 15 27.66 -1.25 -30.50
N ILE A 16 27.90 -2.50 -30.91
CA ILE A 16 29.18 -3.19 -30.72
C ILE A 16 30.06 -3.25 -32.00
N PHE A 17 29.58 -2.71 -33.14
CA PHE A 17 30.34 -2.62 -34.39
C PHE A 17 31.17 -1.35 -34.64
N PRO A 18 31.11 -0.24 -33.85
CA PRO A 18 31.97 0.90 -34.10
C PRO A 18 33.45 0.53 -34.15
N SER A 19 34.20 1.14 -35.06
CA SER A 19 35.65 0.88 -35.21
C SER A 19 36.49 1.25 -33.98
N SER A 20 35.96 2.09 -33.09
CA SER A 20 36.57 2.41 -31.80
C SER A 20 36.47 1.28 -30.78
N ILE A 21 35.61 0.29 -31.01
CA ILE A 21 35.39 -0.89 -30.18
C ILE A 21 35.80 -2.11 -31.00
N ASP A 22 37.10 -2.21 -31.26
CA ASP A 22 37.64 -3.32 -32.03
C ASP A 22 37.68 -4.60 -31.19
N GLY A 23 37.39 -5.73 -31.83
CA GLY A 23 37.33 -7.04 -31.17
C GLY A 23 36.90 -8.16 -32.10
N ASP A 24 37.43 -9.35 -31.85
CA ASP A 24 37.08 -10.58 -32.58
C ASP A 24 35.65 -11.02 -32.24
N LEU A 25 34.71 -10.78 -33.17
CA LEU A 25 33.30 -11.14 -33.02
C LEU A 25 33.07 -12.65 -32.84
N LEU A 26 33.96 -13.52 -33.33
CA LEU A 26 33.84 -14.97 -33.13
C LEU A 26 34.22 -15.39 -31.70
N LYS A 27 34.88 -14.50 -30.96
CA LYS A 27 35.20 -14.68 -29.53
C LYS A 27 34.28 -13.90 -28.60
N LEU A 28 33.24 -13.27 -29.14
CA LEU A 28 32.23 -12.55 -28.37
C LEU A 28 31.45 -13.49 -27.45
N VAL A 29 31.27 -13.08 -26.20
CA VAL A 29 30.47 -13.78 -25.20
C VAL A 29 29.38 -12.83 -24.70
N HIS A 30 28.14 -13.27 -24.71
CA HIS A 30 27.06 -12.56 -24.03
C HIS A 30 27.17 -12.86 -22.53
N LEU A 31 27.49 -11.88 -21.69
CA LEU A 31 27.70 -12.05 -20.26
C LEU A 31 26.40 -11.98 -19.47
N SER A 32 25.56 -10.99 -19.75
CA SER A 32 24.32 -10.77 -19.01
C SER A 32 23.29 -10.03 -19.83
N ASN A 33 22.03 -10.24 -19.48
CA ASN A 33 20.90 -9.53 -20.07
C ASN A 33 19.88 -9.18 -18.99
N GLY A 34 19.39 -7.95 -19.00
CA GLY A 34 18.43 -7.40 -18.06
C GLY A 34 17.27 -6.74 -18.77
N PHE A 35 16.08 -6.89 -18.20
CA PHE A 35 14.85 -6.24 -18.61
C PHE A 35 14.27 -5.48 -17.42
N ARG A 36 13.81 -4.25 -17.66
CA ARG A 36 13.09 -3.46 -16.65
C ARG A 36 11.94 -2.70 -17.31
N MET A 37 10.72 -2.95 -16.85
CA MET A 37 9.56 -2.17 -17.24
C MET A 37 9.71 -0.75 -16.71
N VAL A 38 9.40 0.24 -17.54
CA VAL A 38 9.30 1.63 -17.10
C VAL A 38 8.07 1.77 -16.21
N SER A 39 8.21 2.49 -15.09
CA SER A 39 7.12 2.69 -14.13
C SER A 39 5.86 3.24 -14.82
N GLY A 40 4.70 2.66 -14.52
CA GLY A 40 3.40 3.01 -15.12
C GLY A 40 3.20 2.55 -16.57
N ALA A 41 4.20 1.95 -17.23
CA ALA A 41 4.07 1.47 -18.61
C ALA A 41 3.35 0.11 -18.65
N LYS A 42 2.32 0.00 -19.51
CA LYS A 42 1.68 -1.29 -19.79
C LYS A 42 2.61 -2.18 -20.63
N PRO A 43 2.60 -3.51 -20.41
CA PRO A 43 3.33 -4.45 -21.25
C PRO A 43 3.04 -4.28 -22.76
N LEU A 44 3.97 -4.76 -23.59
CA LEU A 44 3.80 -4.82 -25.04
C LEU A 44 2.61 -5.72 -25.41
N GLN A 45 1.80 -5.28 -26.37
CA GLN A 45 0.61 -5.96 -26.85
C GLN A 45 0.71 -6.22 -28.37
N VAL A 46 -0.07 -7.20 -28.84
CA VAL A 46 -0.20 -7.45 -30.28
C VAL A 46 -0.81 -6.22 -30.94
N GLY A 47 -0.19 -5.75 -32.02
CA GLY A 47 -0.59 -4.53 -32.74
C GLY A 47 0.21 -3.28 -32.35
N ASP A 48 1.03 -3.34 -31.30
CA ASP A 48 1.90 -2.22 -30.92
C ASP A 48 2.98 -1.96 -31.97
N VAL A 49 3.09 -0.71 -32.42
CA VAL A 49 4.21 -0.24 -33.25
C VAL A 49 5.33 0.22 -32.33
N CYS A 50 6.42 -0.54 -32.31
CA CYS A 50 7.56 -0.31 -31.44
C CYS A 50 8.76 0.28 -32.20
N LYS A 51 9.47 1.22 -31.56
CA LYS A 51 10.79 1.71 -32.02
C LYS A 51 11.82 1.39 -30.94
N ALA A 52 13.00 0.92 -31.31
CA ALA A 52 14.08 0.67 -30.37
C ALA A 52 15.23 1.65 -30.57
N GLU A 53 15.82 2.11 -29.47
CA GLU A 53 17.04 2.92 -29.45
C GLU A 53 18.02 2.30 -28.45
N ALA A 54 19.32 2.36 -28.72
CA ALA A 54 20.33 1.76 -27.87
C ALA A 54 21.54 2.69 -27.74
N ASN A 55 22.06 2.80 -26.52
CA ASN A 55 23.23 3.60 -26.19
C ASN A 55 24.26 2.74 -25.47
N ILE A 56 25.53 2.96 -25.77
CA ILE A 56 26.65 2.32 -25.08
C ILE A 56 26.85 3.05 -23.75
N VAL A 57 26.82 2.30 -22.65
CA VAL A 57 26.93 2.85 -21.29
C VAL A 57 28.32 2.67 -20.72
N SER A 58 28.99 1.58 -21.08
CA SER A 58 30.32 1.27 -20.58
C SER A 58 31.10 0.45 -21.61
N VAL A 59 32.36 0.80 -21.81
CA VAL A 59 33.38 0.04 -22.54
C VAL A 59 34.59 -0.03 -21.65
N THR A 60 34.88 -1.21 -21.10
CA THR A 60 35.97 -1.39 -20.11
C THR A 60 36.88 -2.54 -20.50
N ASN A 61 38.18 -2.35 -20.31
CA ASN A 61 39.18 -3.39 -20.55
C ASN A 61 39.48 -4.14 -19.24
N THR A 62 39.14 -5.43 -19.21
CA THR A 62 39.38 -6.34 -18.08
C THR A 62 40.43 -7.39 -18.44
N ASP A 63 40.88 -8.18 -17.47
CA ASP A 63 41.85 -9.27 -17.72
C ASP A 63 41.29 -10.37 -18.65
N ALA A 64 39.98 -10.56 -18.65
CA ALA A 64 39.31 -11.52 -19.52
C ALA A 64 39.08 -10.97 -20.94
N GLY A 65 39.16 -9.65 -21.11
CA GLY A 65 38.93 -8.95 -22.37
C GLY A 65 38.14 -7.66 -22.23
N LYS A 66 37.61 -7.16 -23.35
CA LYS A 66 36.87 -5.90 -23.42
C LYS A 66 35.37 -6.14 -23.19
N VAL A 67 34.83 -5.54 -22.13
CA VAL A 67 33.40 -5.60 -21.80
C VAL A 67 32.69 -4.39 -22.36
N VAL A 68 31.59 -4.61 -23.09
CA VAL A 68 30.73 -3.57 -23.66
C VAL A 68 29.34 -3.73 -23.08
N LYS A 69 28.88 -2.73 -22.34
CA LYS A 69 27.53 -2.67 -21.75
C LYS A 69 26.67 -1.69 -22.53
N VAL A 70 25.53 -2.17 -23.01
CA VAL A 70 24.61 -1.40 -23.85
C VAL A 70 23.26 -1.33 -23.13
N LYS A 71 22.65 -0.14 -23.13
CA LYS A 71 21.31 0.14 -22.57
C LYS A 71 20.39 0.55 -23.72
N GLY A 72 19.43 -0.31 -24.00
CA GLY A 72 18.38 -0.13 -24.98
C GLY A 72 17.06 0.29 -24.35
N HIS A 73 16.26 1.05 -25.08
CA HIS A 73 14.89 1.38 -24.75
C HIS A 73 13.98 1.01 -25.91
N VAL A 74 12.86 0.35 -25.60
CA VAL A 74 11.78 0.12 -26.56
C VAL A 74 10.67 1.13 -26.28
N PHE A 75 10.33 1.90 -27.31
CA PHE A 75 9.31 2.94 -27.29
C PHE A 75 8.04 2.48 -27.98
N ARG A 76 6.90 2.88 -27.43
CA ARG A 76 5.57 2.76 -28.06
C ARG A 76 4.95 4.14 -28.11
N ALA A 77 4.55 4.59 -29.29
CA ALA A 77 3.99 5.94 -29.51
C ALA A 77 4.86 7.06 -28.89
N GLY A 78 6.19 6.95 -29.03
CA GLY A 78 7.17 7.93 -28.51
C GLY A 78 7.43 7.85 -27.00
N LYS A 79 6.77 6.96 -26.25
CA LYS A 79 7.00 6.78 -24.81
C LYS A 79 7.81 5.51 -24.52
N PRO A 80 8.81 5.55 -23.63
CA PRO A 80 9.58 4.35 -23.29
C PRO A 80 8.70 3.37 -22.51
N VAL A 81 8.80 2.09 -22.84
CA VAL A 81 8.00 1.01 -22.23
C VAL A 81 8.87 0.05 -21.41
N ILE A 82 10.00 -0.34 -21.98
CA ILE A 82 10.90 -1.32 -21.38
C ILE A 82 12.35 -0.96 -21.71
N GLU A 83 13.18 -1.03 -20.69
CA GLU A 83 14.63 -0.91 -20.76
C GLU A 83 15.24 -2.32 -20.87
N VAL A 84 16.26 -2.44 -21.72
CA VAL A 84 17.04 -3.66 -21.95
C VAL A 84 18.50 -3.33 -21.69
N ILE A 85 19.17 -4.05 -20.80
CA ILE A 85 20.60 -3.88 -20.55
C ILE A 85 21.31 -5.18 -20.92
N SER A 86 22.22 -5.13 -21.88
CA SER A 86 23.02 -6.30 -22.27
C SER A 86 24.50 -6.00 -22.09
N ALA A 87 25.26 -6.98 -21.59
CA ALA A 87 26.71 -6.89 -21.49
C ALA A 87 27.36 -7.97 -22.36
N PHE A 88 28.31 -7.56 -23.19
CA PHE A 88 29.07 -8.41 -24.08
C PHE A 88 30.55 -8.36 -23.73
N LEU A 89 31.27 -9.46 -23.93
CA LEU A 89 32.71 -9.58 -23.70
C LEU A 89 33.40 -10.02 -24.99
N TYR A 90 34.29 -9.19 -25.52
CA TYR A 90 35.29 -9.62 -26.49
C TYR A 90 36.44 -10.25 -25.73
N ARG A 91 36.60 -11.58 -25.83
CA ARG A 91 37.71 -12.27 -25.18
C ARG A 91 39.03 -11.92 -25.85
N GLY A 92 40.04 -11.57 -25.06
CA GLY A 92 41.36 -11.19 -25.56
C GLY A 92 42.11 -10.29 -24.60
N ARG A 93 43.18 -9.66 -25.10
CA ARG A 93 43.93 -8.62 -24.39
C ARG A 93 43.80 -7.31 -25.15
N PHE A 94 43.46 -6.25 -24.44
CA PHE A 94 43.18 -4.93 -25.01
C PHE A 94 43.91 -3.87 -24.19
N THR A 95 44.55 -2.92 -24.89
CA THR A 95 45.35 -1.83 -24.28
C THR A 95 44.90 -0.44 -24.76
N ASP A 96 43.81 -0.39 -25.52
CA ASP A 96 43.20 0.80 -26.13
C ASP A 96 42.35 1.61 -25.14
N TYR A 97 42.91 1.94 -23.98
CA TYR A 97 42.21 2.67 -22.90
C TYR A 97 41.66 4.03 -23.35
N GLN A 98 42.24 4.65 -24.38
CA GLN A 98 41.73 5.91 -24.94
C GLN A 98 40.28 5.85 -25.45
N ASN A 99 39.76 4.65 -25.76
CA ASN A 99 38.39 4.44 -26.24
C ASN A 99 37.47 3.88 -25.15
N THR A 100 37.96 3.76 -23.91
CA THR A 100 37.23 3.14 -22.79
C THR A 100 36.63 4.20 -21.88
N PHE A 101 35.39 3.97 -21.46
CA PHE A 101 34.63 4.87 -20.61
C PHE A 101 33.57 4.09 -19.85
N GLU A 102 33.06 4.66 -18.78
CA GLU A 102 31.94 4.12 -18.03
C GLU A 102 31.04 5.26 -17.54
N THR A 103 29.74 5.12 -17.79
CA THR A 103 28.70 5.99 -17.26
C THR A 103 27.86 5.22 -16.26
N THR A 104 27.80 5.68 -15.01
CA THR A 104 27.05 5.02 -13.95
C THR A 104 26.00 5.99 -13.39
N GLU A 105 24.75 5.55 -13.41
CA GLU A 105 23.65 6.17 -12.66
C GLU A 105 23.70 5.57 -11.24
N GLU A 106 24.12 6.37 -10.26
CA GLU A 106 24.21 5.93 -8.87
C GLU A 106 22.80 5.83 -8.25
N PRO A 107 22.56 4.95 -7.26
CA PRO A 107 21.31 4.97 -6.52
C PRO A 107 21.16 6.30 -5.77
N ASP A 108 19.91 6.71 -5.50
CA ASP A 108 19.68 7.87 -4.64
C ASP A 108 20.28 7.60 -3.24
N TYR A 109 21.08 8.52 -2.70
CA TYR A 109 21.66 8.38 -1.35
C TYR A 109 21.06 9.42 -0.40
N VAL A 110 20.66 8.99 0.80
CA VAL A 110 20.26 9.90 1.88
C VAL A 110 21.45 10.15 2.81
N VAL A 111 21.91 11.38 2.90
CA VAL A 111 22.96 11.85 3.81
C VAL A 111 22.32 12.75 4.87
N THR A 112 22.38 12.36 6.14
CA THR A 112 21.85 13.15 7.26
C THR A 112 22.97 13.95 7.91
N LEU A 113 22.81 15.27 7.99
CA LEU A 113 23.80 16.18 8.56
C LEU A 113 23.55 16.38 10.06
N GLU A 114 24.07 15.50 10.91
CA GLU A 114 23.73 15.49 12.34
C GLU A 114 24.27 16.68 13.15
N SER A 115 25.30 17.37 12.66
CA SER A 115 25.97 18.45 13.39
C SER A 115 26.40 19.60 12.47
N ASP A 116 26.63 20.78 13.06
CA ASP A 116 27.14 21.94 12.32
C ASP A 116 28.53 21.67 11.71
N ALA A 117 29.32 20.79 12.34
CA ALA A 117 30.57 20.30 11.77
C ALA A 117 30.35 19.52 10.47
N ALA A 118 29.31 18.66 10.42
CA ALA A 118 28.96 17.93 9.20
C ALA A 118 28.48 18.87 8.08
N VAL A 119 27.72 19.91 8.44
CA VAL A 119 27.32 20.99 7.51
C VAL A 119 28.57 21.70 6.96
N GLY A 120 29.49 22.11 7.83
CA GLY A 120 30.73 22.77 7.42
C GLY A 120 31.62 21.89 6.54
N VAL A 121 31.69 20.58 6.82
CA VAL A 121 32.42 19.62 5.98
C VAL A 121 31.80 19.52 4.58
N LEU A 122 30.47 19.47 4.45
CA LEU A 122 29.81 19.42 3.14
C LEU A 122 29.98 20.74 2.39
N GLN A 123 29.78 21.88 3.06
CA GLN A 123 29.98 23.22 2.47
C GLN A 123 31.43 23.48 2.05
N SER A 124 32.41 22.80 2.67
CA SER A 124 33.81 22.88 2.25
C SER A 124 34.12 22.14 0.94
N LYS A 125 33.18 21.34 0.41
CA LYS A 125 33.40 20.58 -0.81
C LYS A 125 33.18 21.46 -2.02
N GLU A 126 34.22 21.62 -2.83
CA GLU A 126 34.18 22.42 -4.07
C GLU A 126 33.11 21.95 -5.06
N TRP A 127 32.74 20.66 -5.00
CA TRP A 127 31.73 20.08 -5.87
C TRP A 127 30.29 20.24 -5.40
N PHE A 128 30.08 20.76 -4.19
CA PHE A 128 28.75 20.93 -3.60
C PHE A 128 28.31 22.39 -3.72
N GLU A 129 27.14 22.61 -4.30
CA GLU A 129 26.54 23.94 -4.42
C GLU A 129 25.15 23.94 -3.79
N TRP A 130 24.90 24.90 -2.90
CA TRP A 130 23.61 25.13 -2.27
C TRP A 130 22.85 26.20 -3.04
N ILE A 131 21.69 25.83 -3.60
CA ILE A 131 20.90 26.70 -4.48
C ILE A 131 19.75 27.39 -3.72
N ASP A 132 19.25 26.79 -2.63
CA ASP A 132 18.13 27.37 -1.87
C ASP A 132 18.58 28.56 -0.99
N GLU A 133 18.66 29.75 -1.57
CA GLU A 133 19.00 30.98 -0.84
C GLU A 133 17.97 31.38 0.23
N SER A 134 16.76 30.81 0.21
CA SER A 134 15.69 31.16 1.16
C SER A 134 15.89 30.54 2.55
N LYS A 135 16.63 29.44 2.63
CA LYS A 135 16.88 28.70 3.86
C LYS A 135 18.34 28.27 3.96
N PRO A 136 19.05 28.64 5.04
CA PRO A 136 20.40 28.12 5.25
C PRO A 136 20.36 26.62 5.49
N LEU A 137 21.42 25.93 5.07
CA LEU A 137 21.64 24.53 5.42
C LEU A 137 21.94 24.42 6.92
N LEU A 138 21.09 23.69 7.65
CA LEU A 138 21.19 23.53 9.10
C LEU A 138 21.48 22.07 9.49
N ALA A 139 22.07 21.88 10.67
CA ALA A 139 22.16 20.56 11.28
C ALA A 139 20.76 19.94 11.49
N GLY A 140 20.68 18.62 11.37
CA GLY A 140 19.45 17.83 11.33
C GLY A 140 18.85 17.66 9.93
N THR A 141 19.37 18.33 8.90
CA THR A 141 18.85 18.21 7.53
C THR A 141 19.27 16.89 6.87
N SER A 142 18.32 16.15 6.31
CA SER A 142 18.59 14.98 5.47
C SER A 142 18.51 15.36 3.98
N LEU A 143 19.65 15.23 3.30
CA LEU A 143 19.80 15.52 1.87
C LEU A 143 19.76 14.23 1.05
N ILE A 144 19.05 14.25 -0.08
CA ILE A 144 18.97 13.15 -1.04
C ILE A 144 19.81 13.51 -2.26
N PHE A 145 20.91 12.79 -2.45
CA PHE A 145 21.82 12.94 -3.58
C PHE A 145 21.39 12.01 -4.72
N ARG A 146 21.06 12.60 -5.87
CA ARG A 146 20.85 11.87 -7.13
C ARG A 146 21.96 12.26 -8.09
N VAL A 147 22.96 11.39 -8.24
CA VAL A 147 24.19 11.68 -8.98
C VAL A 147 24.43 10.68 -10.09
N LYS A 148 25.08 11.15 -11.15
CA LYS A 148 25.56 10.38 -12.29
C LYS A 148 27.06 10.58 -12.43
N SER A 149 27.81 9.49 -12.49
CA SER A 149 29.25 9.51 -12.72
C SER A 149 29.57 9.12 -14.17
N GLN A 150 30.56 9.80 -14.75
CA GLN A 150 31.13 9.52 -16.06
C GLN A 150 32.64 9.48 -15.90
N VAL A 151 33.25 8.35 -16.25
CA VAL A 151 34.69 8.16 -16.14
C VAL A 151 35.28 7.71 -17.47
N SER A 152 36.48 8.19 -17.80
CA SER A 152 37.31 7.66 -18.88
C SER A 152 38.58 7.07 -18.30
N PHE A 153 39.11 5.99 -18.89
CA PHE A 153 40.25 5.28 -18.31
C PHE A 153 41.56 5.68 -18.97
N LYS A 154 42.59 5.86 -18.15
CA LYS A 154 43.98 6.03 -18.60
C LYS A 154 44.67 4.67 -18.70
N ASP A 155 44.41 3.83 -17.70
CA ASP A 155 44.92 2.47 -17.57
C ASP A 155 43.94 1.63 -16.73
N LYS A 156 44.36 0.44 -16.28
CA LYS A 156 43.52 -0.48 -15.50
C LYS A 156 43.10 0.07 -14.13
N THR A 157 43.86 0.97 -13.53
CA THR A 157 43.66 1.44 -12.15
C THR A 157 43.43 2.95 -12.03
N SER A 158 43.67 3.70 -13.10
CA SER A 158 43.63 5.16 -13.09
C SER A 158 42.66 5.68 -14.15
N TYR A 159 41.90 6.69 -13.78
CA TYR A 159 41.02 7.43 -14.67
C TYR A 159 41.79 8.56 -15.35
N ARG A 160 41.52 8.76 -16.63
CA ARG A 160 41.97 9.95 -17.36
C ARG A 160 41.12 11.16 -16.93
N GLU A 161 39.82 10.97 -16.82
CA GLU A 161 38.87 12.00 -16.43
C GLU A 161 37.74 11.37 -15.60
N VAL A 162 37.32 12.06 -14.55
CA VAL A 162 36.17 11.73 -13.73
C VAL A 162 35.26 12.95 -13.68
N SER A 163 34.04 12.81 -14.16
CA SER A 163 32.99 13.82 -14.04
C SER A 163 31.81 13.26 -13.24
N VAL A 164 31.30 14.03 -12.29
CA VAL A 164 30.11 13.68 -11.50
C VAL A 164 29.17 14.87 -11.50
N THR A 165 27.94 14.64 -11.94
CA THR A 165 26.88 15.65 -11.98
C THR A 165 25.66 15.13 -11.25
N GLY A 166 24.89 16.01 -10.61
CA GLY A 166 23.68 15.58 -9.92
C GLY A 166 22.89 16.69 -9.24
N GLU A 167 21.74 16.28 -8.73
CA GLU A 167 20.78 17.15 -8.04
C GLU A 167 20.62 16.68 -6.59
N ILE A 168 20.42 17.65 -5.68
CA ILE A 168 20.28 17.42 -4.25
C ILE A 168 18.90 17.87 -3.80
N PHE A 169 18.18 16.98 -3.11
CA PHE A 169 16.81 17.21 -2.67
C PHE A 169 16.64 17.14 -1.15
N VAL A 170 15.65 17.83 -0.62
CA VAL A 170 15.13 17.67 0.75
C VAL A 170 13.69 17.19 0.67
N ARG A 171 13.27 16.35 1.62
CA ARG A 171 11.85 15.99 1.80
C ARG A 171 11.15 17.07 2.63
N ASN A 172 10.07 17.64 2.11
CA ASN A 172 9.22 18.54 2.89
C ASN A 172 8.32 17.75 3.89
N GLN A 173 7.46 18.45 4.63
CA GLN A 173 6.53 17.83 5.60
C GLN A 173 5.57 16.81 4.96
N MET A 174 5.26 16.96 3.67
CA MET A 174 4.46 16.04 2.86
C MET A 174 5.30 14.97 2.16
N LYS A 175 6.59 14.83 2.55
CA LYS A 175 7.58 13.93 1.95
C LYS A 175 7.86 14.14 0.45
N ALA A 176 7.42 15.25 -0.13
CA ALA A 176 7.74 15.61 -1.51
C ALA A 176 9.19 16.08 -1.64
N LEU A 177 9.84 15.74 -2.75
CA LEU A 177 11.22 16.14 -3.05
C LEU A 177 11.26 17.60 -3.51
N VAL A 178 12.03 18.43 -2.81
CA VAL A 178 12.30 19.83 -3.17
C VAL A 178 13.78 19.93 -3.53
N LEU A 179 14.10 20.46 -4.71
CA LEU A 179 15.47 20.71 -5.14
C LEU A 179 16.08 21.82 -4.28
N VAL A 180 17.25 21.57 -3.69
CA VAL A 180 17.93 22.51 -2.79
C VAL A 180 19.40 22.75 -3.14
N GLY A 181 19.99 21.91 -3.99
CA GLY A 181 21.38 22.04 -4.38
C GLY A 181 21.75 21.17 -5.58
N SER A 182 23.00 21.28 -5.99
CA SER A 182 23.60 20.59 -7.13
C SER A 182 24.95 19.98 -6.74
N VAL A 183 25.35 18.98 -7.52
CA VAL A 183 26.68 18.39 -7.52
C VAL A 183 27.30 18.62 -8.89
N ASP A 184 28.47 19.24 -8.93
CA ASP A 184 29.29 19.35 -10.13
C ASP A 184 30.76 19.13 -9.79
N PHE A 185 31.34 18.08 -10.34
CA PHE A 185 32.73 17.70 -10.10
C PHE A 185 33.37 17.26 -11.40
N GLN A 186 34.56 17.77 -11.68
CA GLN A 186 35.39 17.33 -12.79
C GLN A 186 36.84 17.28 -12.34
N GLN A 187 37.52 16.16 -12.59
CA GLN A 187 38.93 16.00 -12.27
C GLN A 187 39.63 15.09 -13.28
N ASP A 188 40.77 15.55 -13.76
CA ASP A 188 41.68 14.77 -14.59
C ASP A 188 42.66 13.93 -13.75
N ASP A 189 43.16 12.84 -14.33
CA ASP A 189 44.21 11.98 -13.78
C ASP A 189 43.93 11.51 -12.34
N SER A 190 42.70 11.05 -12.09
CA SER A 190 42.27 10.59 -10.77
C SER A 190 42.39 9.07 -10.59
N ARG A 191 42.55 8.62 -9.35
CA ARG A 191 42.48 7.20 -8.97
C ARG A 191 41.13 6.78 -8.40
N GLY A 192 40.18 7.70 -8.31
CA GLY A 192 38.92 7.47 -7.62
C GLY A 192 37.86 8.54 -7.90
N ASN A 193 36.65 8.27 -7.44
CA ASN A 193 35.55 9.22 -7.46
C ASN A 193 35.33 9.75 -6.03
N PRO A 194 35.83 10.95 -5.67
CA PRO A 194 35.74 11.46 -4.31
C PRO A 194 34.30 11.81 -3.90
N VAL A 195 33.45 12.20 -4.86
CA VAL A 195 32.04 12.51 -4.62
C VAL A 195 31.29 11.25 -4.20
N VAL A 196 31.35 10.21 -5.02
CA VAL A 196 30.68 8.93 -4.72
C VAL A 196 31.26 8.30 -3.45
N ALA A 197 32.58 8.37 -3.23
CA ALA A 197 33.19 7.87 -2.00
C ALA A 197 32.71 8.61 -0.74
N TYR A 198 32.51 9.93 -0.81
CA TYR A 198 31.93 10.72 0.27
C TYR A 198 30.48 10.30 0.54
N ILE A 199 29.66 10.26 -0.52
CA ILE A 199 28.23 9.93 -0.42
C ILE A 199 28.03 8.50 0.10
N GLN A 200 28.84 7.54 -0.33
CA GLN A 200 28.77 6.15 0.16
C GLN A 200 29.19 6.01 1.63
N ARG A 201 30.13 6.85 2.10
CA ARG A 201 30.60 6.81 3.49
C ARG A 201 29.62 7.46 4.46
N HIS A 202 28.98 8.56 4.03
CA HIS A 202 28.12 9.38 4.89
C HIS A 202 26.63 9.19 4.62
N GLY A 203 26.28 8.48 3.56
CA GLY A 203 24.90 8.29 3.11
C GLY A 203 24.46 6.84 3.11
N THR A 204 23.14 6.68 3.09
CA THR A 204 22.49 5.37 2.95
C THR A 204 21.79 5.28 1.60
N PRO A 205 22.07 4.25 0.78
CA PRO A 205 21.43 4.10 -0.52
C PRO A 205 19.94 3.79 -0.35
N GLN A 206 19.11 4.42 -1.18
CA GLN A 206 17.66 4.28 -1.22
C GLN A 206 17.23 3.41 -2.40
N GLY A 207 16.03 2.84 -2.29
CA GLY A 207 15.43 2.05 -3.38
C GLY A 207 16.17 0.74 -3.69
N LEU A 208 17.03 0.27 -2.78
CA LEU A 208 17.59 -1.08 -2.81
C LEU A 208 16.57 -2.09 -2.30
N ALA A 209 16.79 -3.36 -2.66
CA ALA A 209 16.00 -4.45 -2.10
C ALA A 209 16.39 -4.69 -0.64
N THR A 210 15.39 -4.73 0.23
CA THR A 210 15.56 -5.11 1.63
C THR A 210 15.56 -6.64 1.72
N PRO A 211 16.66 -7.26 2.19
CA PRO A 211 16.73 -8.71 2.30
C PRO A 211 15.75 -9.25 3.35
N LEU A 212 15.22 -10.44 3.12
CA LEU A 212 14.43 -11.17 4.12
C LEU A 212 15.35 -11.73 5.21
N ALA A 213 14.78 -11.95 6.40
CA ALA A 213 15.43 -12.72 7.45
C ALA A 213 15.77 -14.16 6.95
N ASN A 214 16.84 -14.74 7.50
CA ASN A 214 17.30 -16.11 7.19
C ASN A 214 17.61 -16.38 5.71
N GLU A 215 18.09 -15.37 4.98
CA GLU A 215 18.41 -15.44 3.54
C GLU A 215 17.21 -15.78 2.62
N GLY A 216 15.99 -15.74 3.16
CA GLY A 216 14.76 -16.03 2.43
C GLY A 216 14.47 -17.53 2.22
N TYR A 217 13.43 -17.84 1.44
CA TYR A 217 12.91 -19.21 1.30
C TYR A 217 12.68 -19.62 -0.16
N THR A 218 12.82 -20.91 -0.43
CA THR A 218 12.67 -21.50 -1.77
C THR A 218 11.20 -21.56 -2.16
N LEU A 219 10.85 -21.03 -3.34
CA LEU A 219 9.48 -21.02 -3.86
C LEU A 219 9.16 -22.24 -4.73
N THR A 220 10.18 -22.96 -5.20
CA THR A 220 10.02 -24.16 -6.02
C THR A 220 9.86 -25.39 -5.15
N ASN A 221 8.76 -26.14 -5.30
CA ASN A 221 8.54 -27.39 -4.57
C ASN A 221 9.57 -28.47 -4.97
N ALA A 222 9.91 -29.35 -4.03
CA ALA A 222 10.85 -30.46 -4.24
C ALA A 222 10.38 -31.50 -5.30
N SER A 223 9.13 -31.43 -5.77
CA SER A 223 8.46 -32.43 -6.60
C SER A 223 8.76 -32.37 -8.11
N GLY A 224 9.83 -31.69 -8.55
CA GLY A 224 10.34 -31.81 -9.94
C GLY A 224 9.66 -30.97 -11.03
N ALA A 225 8.77 -30.02 -10.69
CA ALA A 225 8.00 -29.24 -11.68
C ALA A 225 8.76 -28.08 -12.36
N THR A 226 10.07 -27.92 -12.13
CA THR A 226 10.88 -26.81 -12.68
C THR A 226 12.00 -27.25 -13.63
N ILE A 227 11.84 -28.42 -14.24
CA ILE A 227 12.77 -28.98 -15.23
C ILE A 227 12.27 -28.68 -16.66
N PHE A 228 13.18 -28.30 -17.55
CA PHE A 228 12.94 -28.18 -18.98
C PHE A 228 14.16 -28.62 -19.78
N ASN A 229 13.95 -29.02 -21.04
CA ASN A 229 15.03 -29.42 -21.95
C ASN A 229 15.35 -28.31 -22.95
N ALA A 230 16.62 -28.09 -23.21
CA ALA A 230 17.10 -27.32 -24.34
C ALA A 230 16.59 -27.93 -25.66
N PRO A 231 16.28 -27.11 -26.68
CA PRO A 231 15.77 -27.62 -27.94
C PRO A 231 16.86 -28.44 -28.63
N LEU A 232 16.48 -29.43 -29.45
CA LEU A 232 17.43 -30.24 -30.21
C LEU A 232 18.11 -29.45 -31.34
N THR A 233 17.55 -28.31 -31.73
CA THR A 233 18.11 -27.39 -32.74
C THR A 233 17.82 -25.95 -32.34
N ASN A 234 18.76 -25.05 -32.64
CA ASN A 234 18.66 -23.62 -32.35
C ASN A 234 18.02 -22.81 -33.49
N GLU A 235 17.79 -23.43 -34.66
CA GLU A 235 17.22 -22.72 -35.82
C GLU A 235 15.88 -22.02 -35.55
N PRO A 236 14.91 -22.61 -34.82
CA PRO A 236 13.64 -21.94 -34.57
C PRO A 236 13.83 -20.63 -33.80
N TYR A 237 14.74 -20.62 -32.83
CA TYR A 237 15.02 -19.41 -32.07
C TYR A 237 15.71 -18.36 -32.94
N SER A 238 16.75 -18.73 -33.71
CA SER A 238 17.41 -17.82 -34.65
C SER A 238 16.43 -17.14 -35.62
N LYS A 239 15.47 -17.89 -36.16
CA LYS A 239 14.44 -17.36 -37.07
C LYS A 239 13.53 -16.33 -36.40
N ILE A 240 13.19 -16.52 -35.13
CA ILE A 240 12.27 -15.64 -34.39
C ILE A 240 12.99 -14.43 -33.79
N SER A 241 14.19 -14.64 -33.23
CA SER A 241 14.96 -13.58 -32.57
C SER A 241 15.70 -12.67 -33.55
N GLY A 242 16.02 -13.18 -34.75
CA GLY A 242 16.93 -12.53 -35.68
C GLY A 242 18.42 -12.72 -35.31
N ASP A 243 18.71 -13.50 -34.27
CA ASP A 243 20.08 -13.87 -33.90
C ASP A 243 20.57 -15.07 -34.73
N PHE A 244 21.12 -14.75 -35.90
CA PHE A 244 21.74 -15.69 -36.82
C PHE A 244 23.23 -15.90 -36.57
N ASN A 245 23.73 -15.68 -35.35
CA ASN A 245 25.12 -15.96 -35.03
C ASN A 245 25.46 -17.44 -35.35
N PRO A 246 26.39 -17.71 -36.31
CA PRO A 246 26.61 -19.04 -36.84
C PRO A 246 27.04 -20.08 -35.81
N ILE A 247 27.60 -19.67 -34.67
CA ILE A 247 28.05 -20.58 -33.61
C ILE A 247 26.91 -21.45 -33.06
N HIS A 248 25.65 -21.00 -33.19
CA HIS A 248 24.49 -21.72 -32.67
C HIS A 248 23.93 -22.78 -33.63
N ILE A 249 24.27 -22.72 -34.92
CA ILE A 249 23.64 -23.59 -35.94
C ILE A 249 24.66 -24.31 -36.82
N ASN A 250 25.86 -23.77 -36.99
CA ASN A 250 26.87 -24.31 -37.89
C ASN A 250 28.04 -24.90 -37.09
N PRO A 251 28.26 -26.23 -37.15
CA PRO A 251 29.31 -26.89 -36.37
C PRO A 251 30.72 -26.42 -36.76
N TYR A 252 30.95 -25.98 -38.00
CA TYR A 252 32.27 -25.48 -38.43
C TYR A 252 32.61 -24.15 -37.75
N PHE A 253 31.66 -23.23 -37.65
CA PHE A 253 31.86 -21.96 -36.94
C PHE A 253 32.01 -22.16 -35.43
N SER A 254 31.20 -23.06 -34.85
CA SER A 254 31.34 -23.45 -33.46
C SER A 254 32.73 -24.03 -33.16
N CYS A 255 33.20 -24.94 -34.01
CA CYS A 255 34.54 -25.53 -33.89
C CYS A 255 35.63 -24.47 -34.05
N TYR A 256 35.48 -23.56 -35.02
CA TYR A 256 36.41 -22.45 -35.24
C TYR A 256 36.49 -21.50 -34.02
N ALA A 257 35.36 -21.24 -33.36
CA ALA A 257 35.28 -20.45 -32.13
C ALA A 257 35.76 -21.22 -30.87
N ALA A 258 36.25 -22.45 -31.03
CA ALA A 258 36.68 -23.36 -29.97
C ALA A 258 35.57 -23.64 -28.93
N LEU A 259 34.32 -23.80 -29.40
CA LEU A 259 33.16 -24.14 -28.58
C LEU A 259 32.90 -25.66 -28.62
N PRO A 260 32.32 -26.25 -27.55
CA PRO A 260 32.15 -27.70 -27.43
C PRO A 260 31.25 -28.31 -28.51
N ALA A 261 30.21 -27.59 -28.92
CA ALA A 261 29.31 -27.89 -30.03
C ALA A 261 28.47 -26.64 -30.31
N THR A 262 27.49 -26.73 -31.22
CA THR A 262 26.54 -25.65 -31.50
C THR A 262 25.69 -25.31 -30.27
N ILE A 263 26.21 -24.43 -29.40
CA ILE A 263 25.61 -24.10 -28.11
C ILE A 263 24.23 -23.45 -28.28
N THR A 264 23.33 -23.69 -27.33
CA THR A 264 22.02 -23.04 -27.26
C THR A 264 22.16 -21.54 -26.99
N HIS A 265 21.32 -20.71 -27.61
CA HIS A 265 21.33 -19.26 -27.37
C HIS A 265 21.09 -18.95 -25.88
N GLY A 266 21.95 -18.12 -25.28
CA GLY A 266 21.76 -17.69 -23.89
C GLY A 266 20.40 -17.02 -23.66
N LEU A 267 19.96 -16.19 -24.62
CA LEU A 267 18.65 -15.53 -24.56
C LEU A 267 17.47 -16.50 -24.66
N TRP A 268 17.64 -17.66 -25.29
CA TRP A 268 16.63 -18.73 -25.25
C TRP A 268 16.54 -19.31 -23.83
N SER A 269 17.67 -19.65 -23.22
CA SER A 269 17.72 -20.15 -21.84
C SER A 269 17.16 -19.13 -20.83
N SER A 270 17.45 -17.83 -21.05
CA SER A 270 16.85 -16.72 -20.30
C SER A 270 15.33 -16.73 -20.37
N ALA A 271 14.75 -16.75 -21.58
CA ALA A 271 13.30 -16.75 -21.76
C ALA A 271 12.65 -18.03 -21.17
N ALA A 272 13.29 -19.19 -21.36
CA ALA A 272 12.82 -20.46 -20.80
C ALA A 272 12.81 -20.45 -19.26
N THR A 273 13.87 -19.93 -18.64
CA THR A 273 13.93 -19.76 -17.18
C THR A 273 12.91 -18.73 -16.67
N ARG A 274 12.74 -17.59 -17.36
CA ARG A 274 11.76 -16.55 -16.96
C ARG A 274 10.33 -17.08 -16.93
N ARG A 275 9.96 -18.01 -17.80
CA ARG A 275 8.64 -18.66 -17.79
C ARG A 275 8.32 -19.27 -16.42
N TYR A 276 9.30 -19.81 -15.70
CA TYR A 276 9.08 -20.33 -14.35
C TYR A 276 8.88 -19.22 -13.32
N VAL A 277 9.54 -18.09 -13.45
CA VAL A 277 9.28 -16.91 -12.62
C VAL A 277 7.84 -16.44 -12.79
N GLU A 278 7.38 -16.38 -14.05
CA GLU A 278 6.01 -15.99 -14.39
C GLU A 278 4.96 -16.97 -13.81
N ASN A 279 5.21 -18.27 -13.93
CA ASN A 279 4.26 -19.28 -13.46
C ASN A 279 4.26 -19.45 -11.94
N VAL A 280 5.46 -19.49 -11.31
CA VAL A 280 5.62 -19.79 -9.89
C VAL A 280 5.43 -18.54 -9.02
N VAL A 281 6.06 -17.43 -9.39
CA VAL A 281 6.08 -16.21 -8.57
C VAL A 281 4.92 -15.29 -8.95
N ALA A 282 4.74 -15.03 -10.24
CA ALA A 282 3.67 -14.15 -10.73
C ALA A 282 2.30 -14.84 -10.82
N LYS A 283 2.22 -16.15 -10.57
CA LYS A 283 1.00 -16.96 -10.59
C LYS A 283 0.25 -16.91 -11.94
N GLY A 284 1.00 -16.90 -13.04
CA GLY A 284 0.45 -16.86 -14.40
C GLY A 284 0.04 -15.46 -14.89
N HIS A 285 0.44 -14.40 -14.19
CA HIS A 285 0.19 -13.01 -14.57
C HIS A 285 1.48 -12.33 -15.07
N PRO A 286 1.80 -12.37 -16.38
CA PRO A 286 3.06 -11.83 -16.93
C PRO A 286 3.31 -10.36 -16.64
N ASP A 287 2.24 -9.57 -16.52
CA ASP A 287 2.27 -8.14 -16.24
C ASP A 287 2.87 -7.80 -14.87
N ARG A 288 2.88 -8.76 -13.93
CA ARG A 288 3.49 -8.60 -12.61
C ARG A 288 5.01 -8.65 -12.61
N VAL A 289 5.65 -9.23 -13.64
CA VAL A 289 7.11 -9.28 -13.72
C VAL A 289 7.62 -7.93 -14.19
N LEU A 290 8.16 -7.13 -13.26
CA LEU A 290 8.59 -5.75 -13.51
C LEU A 290 10.05 -5.66 -13.95
N ALA A 291 10.92 -6.53 -13.41
CA ALA A 291 12.30 -6.63 -13.83
C ALA A 291 12.78 -8.08 -13.84
N TYR A 292 13.70 -8.39 -14.76
CA TYR A 292 14.33 -9.70 -14.88
C TYR A 292 15.75 -9.55 -15.38
N ASN A 293 16.73 -9.95 -14.57
CA ASN A 293 18.15 -9.85 -14.90
C ASN A 293 18.80 -11.22 -14.80
N VAL A 294 19.63 -11.56 -15.78
CA VAL A 294 20.35 -12.83 -15.83
C VAL A 294 21.81 -12.63 -16.23
N SER A 295 22.66 -13.47 -15.68
CA SER A 295 24.06 -13.66 -16.06
C SER A 295 24.21 -15.08 -16.62
N PHE A 296 24.88 -15.18 -17.77
CA PHE A 296 25.18 -16.44 -18.43
C PHE A 296 26.50 -16.98 -17.88
N VAL A 297 26.41 -17.94 -16.96
CA VAL A 297 27.55 -18.48 -16.22
C VAL A 297 28.18 -19.67 -16.96
N GLY A 298 27.36 -20.45 -17.65
CA GLY A 298 27.78 -21.66 -18.37
C GLY A 298 27.06 -21.82 -19.70
N MET A 299 27.68 -22.59 -20.58
CA MET A 299 27.10 -22.93 -21.89
C MET A 299 26.14 -24.11 -21.76
N VAL A 300 25.08 -24.09 -22.57
CA VAL A 300 24.06 -25.14 -22.65
C VAL A 300 24.14 -25.75 -24.04
N LEU A 301 24.11 -27.08 -24.14
CA LEU A 301 24.05 -27.79 -25.41
C LEU A 301 22.60 -28.12 -25.79
N PRO A 302 22.31 -28.28 -27.09
CA PRO A 302 21.02 -28.80 -27.54
C PRO A 302 20.68 -30.14 -26.88
N GLY A 303 19.47 -30.26 -26.34
CA GLY A 303 19.01 -31.44 -25.60
C GLY A 303 19.40 -31.53 -24.12
N ASP A 304 20.21 -30.61 -23.59
CA ASP A 304 20.52 -30.58 -22.15
C ASP A 304 19.26 -30.41 -21.29
N GLU A 305 19.17 -31.19 -20.21
CA GLU A 305 18.15 -31.01 -19.17
C GLU A 305 18.59 -29.94 -18.17
N LEU A 306 17.70 -28.99 -17.90
CA LEU A 306 17.92 -27.82 -17.05
C LEU A 306 16.88 -27.76 -15.93
N ASN A 307 17.35 -27.48 -14.71
CA ASN A 307 16.52 -27.33 -13.52
C ASN A 307 16.59 -25.89 -12.99
N VAL A 308 15.42 -25.26 -12.79
CA VAL A 308 15.29 -23.91 -12.23
C VAL A 308 14.96 -23.97 -10.74
N LYS A 309 15.78 -23.27 -9.94
CA LYS A 309 15.53 -23.00 -8.51
C LYS A 309 15.25 -21.51 -8.33
N ILE A 310 14.19 -21.19 -7.61
CA ILE A 310 13.78 -19.80 -7.31
C ILE A 310 13.71 -19.63 -5.80
N LYS A 311 14.43 -18.65 -5.26
CA LYS A 311 14.44 -18.28 -3.84
C LYS A 311 13.90 -16.86 -3.70
N HIS A 312 12.89 -16.65 -2.85
CA HIS A 312 12.46 -15.32 -2.43
C HIS A 312 13.50 -14.78 -1.46
N VAL A 313 14.19 -13.70 -1.80
CA VAL A 313 15.36 -13.20 -1.04
C VAL A 313 15.15 -11.83 -0.40
N GLY A 314 14.19 -11.04 -0.89
CA GLY A 314 13.99 -9.68 -0.40
C GLY A 314 12.74 -9.03 -0.97
N MET A 315 12.50 -7.80 -0.55
CA MET A 315 11.40 -6.96 -1.00
C MET A 315 11.91 -5.60 -1.45
N ARG A 316 11.26 -4.98 -2.43
CA ARG A 316 11.59 -3.63 -2.92
C ARG A 316 10.31 -2.89 -3.24
N ASP A 317 10.01 -1.81 -2.53
CA ASP A 317 8.79 -1.01 -2.76
C ASP A 317 7.51 -1.85 -2.89
N GLY A 318 7.38 -2.89 -2.05
CA GLY A 318 6.27 -3.84 -2.04
C GLY A 318 6.35 -4.95 -3.09
N ASN A 319 7.35 -4.93 -3.95
CA ASN A 319 7.61 -5.98 -4.94
C ASN A 319 8.46 -7.10 -4.36
N ILE A 320 8.14 -8.34 -4.74
CA ILE A 320 8.88 -9.54 -4.37
C ILE A 320 10.16 -9.60 -5.19
N VAL A 321 11.30 -9.71 -4.53
CA VAL A 321 12.62 -9.88 -5.16
C VAL A 321 13.06 -11.33 -5.00
N VAL A 322 13.24 -12.01 -6.13
CA VAL A 322 13.66 -13.42 -6.16
C VAL A 322 15.04 -13.56 -6.79
N ASN A 323 15.83 -14.49 -6.27
CA ASN A 323 17.04 -15.01 -6.90
C ASN A 323 16.74 -16.31 -7.62
N ILE A 324 17.35 -16.48 -8.79
CA ILE A 324 17.08 -17.57 -9.71
C ILE A 324 18.41 -18.23 -10.07
N VAL A 325 18.43 -19.55 -10.00
CA VAL A 325 19.57 -20.36 -10.42
C VAL A 325 19.06 -21.43 -11.36
N THR A 326 19.65 -21.55 -12.55
CA THR A 326 19.43 -22.66 -13.46
C THR A 326 20.68 -23.51 -13.52
N SER A 327 20.52 -24.81 -13.29
CA SER A 327 21.62 -25.79 -13.32
C SER A 327 21.32 -26.88 -14.33
N ASN A 328 22.38 -27.45 -14.93
CA ASN A 328 22.25 -28.62 -15.79
C ASN A 328 22.16 -29.92 -14.99
N ALA A 329 21.96 -31.05 -15.68
CA ALA A 329 21.91 -32.38 -15.07
C ALA A 329 23.18 -32.79 -14.29
N ARG A 330 24.34 -32.15 -14.56
CA ARG A 330 25.59 -32.37 -13.82
C ARG A 330 25.68 -31.56 -12.52
N GLY A 331 24.68 -30.70 -12.24
CA GLY A 331 24.67 -29.80 -11.09
C GLY A 331 25.47 -28.50 -11.30
N GLU A 332 26.03 -28.28 -12.50
CA GLU A 332 26.75 -27.05 -12.83
C GLU A 332 25.74 -25.92 -13.07
N LYS A 333 26.02 -24.73 -12.54
CA LYS A 333 25.19 -23.54 -12.79
C LYS A 333 25.44 -23.02 -14.21
N VAL A 334 24.37 -22.82 -14.97
CA VAL A 334 24.43 -22.27 -16.33
C VAL A 334 23.90 -20.83 -16.40
N LEU A 335 22.96 -20.48 -15.51
CA LEU A 335 22.37 -19.16 -15.44
C LEU A 335 22.11 -18.78 -13.97
N GLU A 336 22.48 -17.56 -13.62
CA GLU A 336 22.11 -16.92 -12.35
C GLU A 336 21.34 -15.65 -12.65
N GLY A 337 20.34 -15.32 -11.85
CA GLY A 337 19.53 -14.13 -12.12
C GLY A 337 18.73 -13.65 -10.93
N SER A 338 18.08 -12.51 -11.13
CA SER A 338 17.12 -11.93 -10.19
C SER A 338 15.87 -11.46 -10.93
N ALA A 339 14.73 -11.45 -10.24
CA ALA A 339 13.51 -10.85 -10.76
C ALA A 339 12.78 -10.04 -9.70
N GLU A 340 12.10 -8.99 -10.14
CA GLU A 340 11.23 -8.14 -9.34
C GLU A 340 9.78 -8.38 -9.80
N VAL A 341 8.92 -8.85 -8.90
CA VAL A 341 7.55 -9.24 -9.21
C VAL A 341 6.56 -8.51 -8.30
N SER A 342 5.63 -7.76 -8.89
CA SER A 342 4.59 -7.03 -8.15
C SER A 342 3.48 -7.97 -7.66
N PRO A 343 3.20 -8.05 -6.36
CA PRO A 343 1.97 -8.68 -5.88
C PRO A 343 0.74 -7.81 -6.14
N THR A 344 -0.44 -8.33 -5.83
CA THR A 344 -1.69 -7.54 -5.76
C THR A 344 -2.06 -7.41 -4.28
N THR A 345 -1.93 -6.21 -3.73
CA THR A 345 -2.17 -5.94 -2.31
C THR A 345 -3.18 -4.81 -2.12
N VAL A 346 -4.06 -4.98 -1.14
CA VAL A 346 -4.95 -3.93 -0.63
C VAL A 346 -4.63 -3.75 0.84
N TYR A 347 -4.42 -2.51 1.28
CA TYR A 347 -4.22 -2.19 2.69
C TYR A 347 -5.54 -1.71 3.29
N VAL A 348 -6.00 -2.38 4.34
CA VAL A 348 -7.22 -2.03 5.06
C VAL A 348 -6.87 -1.64 6.50
N PHE A 349 -7.35 -0.47 6.92
CA PHE A 349 -7.10 0.09 8.25
C PHE A 349 -8.33 -0.09 9.14
N ILE A 350 -8.11 -0.42 10.40
CA ILE A 350 -9.15 -0.78 11.36
C ILE A 350 -9.78 0.45 12.00
N GLY A 351 -11.07 0.33 12.33
CA GLY A 351 -11.80 1.37 13.03
C GLY A 351 -11.65 1.32 14.54
N GLN A 352 -12.40 2.18 15.23
CA GLN A 352 -12.53 2.14 16.69
C GLN A 352 -13.18 0.84 17.17
N GLY A 353 -12.74 0.34 18.33
CA GLY A 353 -13.28 -0.87 18.97
C GLY A 353 -12.24 -1.95 19.23
N SER A 354 -11.08 -1.88 18.56
CA SER A 354 -9.95 -2.79 18.68
C SER A 354 -8.86 -2.33 19.65
N GLN A 355 -9.02 -1.16 20.28
CA GLN A 355 -8.01 -0.61 21.18
C GLN A 355 -7.81 -1.50 22.41
N GLU A 356 -6.54 -1.74 22.74
CA GLU A 356 -6.12 -2.55 23.89
C GLU A 356 -4.94 -1.90 24.61
N GLY A 357 -4.81 -2.18 25.91
CA GLY A 357 -3.70 -1.69 26.70
C GLY A 357 -2.37 -2.15 26.11
N VAL A 358 -1.37 -1.26 26.08
CA VAL A 358 -0.02 -1.55 25.58
C VAL A 358 0.05 -1.78 24.04
N MET A 359 -1.02 -1.52 23.29
CA MET A 359 -1.01 -1.70 21.84
C MET A 359 0.12 -0.91 21.15
N GLY A 360 0.79 -1.53 20.19
CA GLY A 360 1.87 -0.92 19.42
C GLY A 360 3.18 -0.69 20.18
N MET A 361 3.24 -0.96 21.49
CA MET A 361 4.43 -0.66 22.29
C MET A 361 5.63 -1.57 21.98
N ASP A 362 5.40 -2.81 21.56
CA ASP A 362 6.48 -3.69 21.10
C ASP A 362 7.15 -3.14 19.83
N LEU A 363 6.36 -2.56 18.93
CA LEU A 363 6.89 -1.91 17.73
C LEU A 363 7.65 -0.63 18.08
N TYR A 364 7.09 0.17 18.99
CA TYR A 364 7.71 1.38 19.51
C TYR A 364 9.09 1.12 20.11
N THR A 365 9.25 0.05 20.89
CA THR A 365 10.54 -0.28 21.53
C THR A 365 11.55 -0.92 20.58
N SER A 366 11.06 -1.67 19.58
CA SER A 366 11.92 -2.50 18.73
C SER A 366 12.36 -1.83 17.43
N PHE A 367 11.57 -0.89 16.90
CA PHE A 367 11.77 -0.36 15.55
C PHE A 367 11.89 1.18 15.53
N PRO A 368 13.02 1.74 15.04
CA PRO A 368 13.23 3.19 14.99
C PRO A 368 12.17 3.96 14.20
N ALA A 369 11.65 3.35 13.12
CA ALA A 369 10.61 3.97 12.29
C ALA A 369 9.30 4.15 13.06
N ALA A 370 8.89 3.12 13.82
CA ALA A 370 7.73 3.20 14.69
C ALA A 370 7.97 4.19 15.85
N CYS A 371 9.16 4.16 16.45
CA CYS A 371 9.57 5.09 17.50
C CYS A 371 9.42 6.55 17.06
N GLY A 372 9.95 6.91 15.88
CA GLY A 372 9.85 8.27 15.36
C GLY A 372 8.41 8.76 15.14
N VAL A 373 7.48 7.87 14.79
CA VAL A 373 6.05 8.22 14.66
C VAL A 373 5.43 8.54 16.02
N TRP A 374 5.67 7.68 17.02
CA TRP A 374 5.18 7.88 18.39
C TRP A 374 5.79 9.12 19.04
N ASP A 375 7.10 9.31 18.93
CA ASP A 375 7.80 10.46 19.50
C ASP A 375 7.31 11.77 18.89
N GLY A 376 7.12 11.80 17.56
CA GLY A 376 6.54 12.96 16.88
C GLY A 376 5.14 13.30 17.37
N ALA A 377 4.29 12.28 17.56
CA ALA A 377 2.94 12.46 18.11
C ALA A 377 2.97 12.93 19.57
N VAL A 378 3.78 12.30 20.42
CA VAL A 378 3.89 12.63 21.84
C VAL A 378 4.44 14.03 22.06
N ALA A 379 5.49 14.41 21.33
CA ALA A 379 6.06 15.76 21.40
C ALA A 379 5.01 16.83 21.08
N HIS A 380 4.20 16.61 20.04
CA HIS A 380 3.12 17.49 19.66
C HIS A 380 2.00 17.55 20.72
N LEU A 381 1.51 16.40 21.18
CA LEU A 381 0.43 16.32 22.17
C LEU A 381 0.82 16.93 23.52
N LEU A 382 2.07 16.76 23.96
CA LEU A 382 2.58 17.41 25.17
C LEU A 382 2.65 18.93 25.01
N ALA A 383 3.09 19.41 23.85
CA ALA A 383 3.23 20.84 23.59
C ALA A 383 1.87 21.55 23.43
N VAL A 384 0.90 20.90 22.78
CA VAL A 384 -0.38 21.53 22.39
C VAL A 384 -1.52 21.23 23.38
N TYR A 385 -1.55 20.03 23.95
CA TYR A 385 -2.66 19.56 24.81
C TYR A 385 -2.22 19.18 26.24
N GLY A 386 -0.92 19.06 26.50
CA GLY A 386 -0.39 18.85 27.86
C GLY A 386 -0.57 17.44 28.42
N PHE A 387 -0.67 16.42 27.56
CA PHE A 387 -0.69 15.01 27.99
C PHE A 387 0.19 14.12 27.12
N SER A 388 0.64 12.99 27.68
CA SER A 388 1.43 11.97 26.97
C SER A 388 0.52 10.84 26.50
N LEU A 389 0.55 10.55 25.20
CA LEU A 389 -0.20 9.41 24.65
C LEU A 389 0.38 8.07 25.11
N VAL A 390 1.70 7.98 25.27
CA VAL A 390 2.39 6.75 25.72
C VAL A 390 1.95 6.37 27.13
N GLU A 391 1.79 7.34 28.03
CA GLU A 391 1.25 7.12 29.38
C GLU A 391 -0.18 6.57 29.32
N ILE A 392 -1.02 7.14 28.46
CA ILE A 392 -2.42 6.70 28.31
C ILE A 392 -2.50 5.26 27.79
N VAL A 393 -1.65 4.89 26.82
CA VAL A 393 -1.67 3.57 26.20
C VAL A 393 -1.03 2.50 27.10
N LYS A 394 0.06 2.82 27.80
CA LYS A 394 0.76 1.88 28.68
C LYS A 394 0.05 1.68 30.01
N ASP A 395 -0.33 2.77 30.67
CA ASP A 395 -0.78 2.73 32.06
C ASP A 395 -2.32 2.75 32.17
N ASN A 396 -3.01 3.14 31.09
CA ASN A 396 -4.46 3.31 31.03
C ASN A 396 -5.04 3.96 32.31
N PRO A 397 -4.57 5.17 32.69
CA PRO A 397 -5.01 5.81 33.91
C PRO A 397 -6.51 6.12 33.83
N LYS A 398 -7.20 6.09 34.97
CA LYS A 398 -8.62 6.46 35.04
C LYS A 398 -8.86 7.96 34.93
N GLU A 399 -7.87 8.75 35.32
CA GLU A 399 -7.93 10.20 35.31
C GLU A 399 -6.61 10.79 34.80
N LYS A 400 -6.70 11.92 34.09
CA LYS A 400 -5.53 12.70 33.65
C LYS A 400 -5.83 14.17 33.79
N THR A 401 -5.03 14.84 34.61
CA THR A 401 -5.15 16.28 34.85
C THR A 401 -4.13 17.04 33.99
N VAL A 402 -4.61 17.99 33.20
CA VAL A 402 -3.81 18.97 32.47
C VAL A 402 -3.74 20.24 33.30
N HIS A 403 -2.54 20.75 33.54
CA HIS A 403 -2.30 21.95 34.35
C HIS A 403 -1.98 23.15 33.45
N PHE A 404 -2.56 24.31 33.75
CA PHE A 404 -2.46 25.53 32.95
C PHE A 404 -1.65 26.65 33.64
N GLY A 405 -0.82 26.29 34.62
CA GLY A 405 -0.23 27.25 35.56
C GLY A 405 0.96 28.07 35.03
N ASP A 406 1.74 27.52 34.10
CA ASP A 406 2.93 28.18 33.53
C ASP A 406 2.63 28.84 32.17
N ILE A 407 3.62 29.51 31.58
CA ILE A 407 3.47 30.21 30.28
C ILE A 407 3.02 29.22 29.18
N LYS A 408 3.56 27.99 29.19
CA LYS A 408 3.16 26.95 28.25
C LYS A 408 1.73 26.47 28.51
N GLY A 409 1.37 26.26 29.77
CA GLY A 409 0.03 25.88 30.20
C GLY A 409 -1.04 26.92 29.83
N GLN A 410 -0.71 28.21 29.83
CA GLN A 410 -1.60 29.27 29.36
C GLN A 410 -1.89 29.14 27.86
N ALA A 411 -0.89 28.82 27.04
CA ALA A 411 -1.06 28.57 25.61
C ALA A 411 -1.91 27.32 25.35
N ILE A 412 -1.66 26.23 26.09
CA ILE A 412 -2.48 25.01 26.04
C ILE A 412 -3.94 25.32 26.40
N ARG A 413 -4.17 26.06 27.48
CA ARG A 413 -5.52 26.48 27.88
C ARG A 413 -6.21 27.30 26.80
N ARG A 414 -5.48 28.21 26.15
CA ARG A 414 -6.02 29.01 25.06
C ARG A 414 -6.48 28.12 23.91
N ARG A 415 -5.70 27.09 23.55
CA ARG A 415 -6.08 26.10 22.55
C ARG A 415 -7.38 25.38 22.91
N TYR A 416 -7.54 24.95 24.16
CA TYR A 416 -8.79 24.33 24.62
C TYR A 416 -10.00 25.26 24.55
N ILE A 417 -9.82 26.55 24.86
CA ILE A 417 -10.88 27.57 24.76
C ILE A 417 -11.29 27.81 23.30
N ASP A 418 -10.31 27.84 22.39
CA ASP A 418 -10.53 28.11 20.97
C ASP A 418 -11.16 26.90 20.21
N MET A 419 -11.28 25.73 20.85
CA MET A 419 -11.95 24.56 20.27
C MET A 419 -13.49 24.70 20.34
N THR A 420 -14.13 24.89 19.18
CA THR A 420 -15.57 25.13 19.07
C THR A 420 -16.24 24.30 17.98
N TYR A 421 -17.40 23.72 18.24
CA TYR A 421 -18.17 22.96 17.25
C TYR A 421 -19.46 23.67 16.86
N ASP A 422 -19.89 23.45 15.63
CA ASP A 422 -21.17 23.93 15.12
C ASP A 422 -22.26 22.88 15.34
N THR A 423 -23.39 23.31 15.88
CA THR A 423 -24.60 22.51 16.02
C THR A 423 -25.80 23.26 15.44
N MET A 424 -26.82 22.54 14.97
CA MET A 424 -28.07 23.15 14.53
C MET A 424 -29.07 23.17 15.68
N ASP A 425 -29.69 24.32 15.93
CA ASP A 425 -30.82 24.37 16.85
C ASP A 425 -32.10 23.79 16.22
N LYS A 426 -33.15 23.64 17.05
CA LYS A 426 -34.45 23.10 16.62
C LYS A 426 -35.12 23.92 15.52
N ASP A 427 -34.68 25.17 15.33
CA ASP A 427 -35.19 26.11 14.32
C ASP A 427 -34.32 26.10 13.05
N GLY A 428 -33.27 25.27 13.00
CA GLY A 428 -32.38 25.11 11.85
C GLY A 428 -31.24 26.14 11.76
N ASN A 429 -31.02 26.97 12.79
CA ASN A 429 -29.92 27.93 12.83
C ASN A 429 -28.65 27.26 13.32
N VAL A 430 -27.51 27.60 12.70
CA VAL A 430 -26.19 27.13 13.13
C VAL A 430 -25.73 27.93 14.33
N LYS A 431 -25.38 27.23 15.43
CA LYS A 431 -24.80 27.78 16.65
C LYS A 431 -23.42 27.18 16.89
N THR A 432 -22.43 28.05 17.06
CA THR A 432 -21.08 27.65 17.45
C THR A 432 -20.98 27.60 18.97
N LEU A 433 -20.60 26.45 19.51
CA LEU A 433 -20.49 26.19 20.95
C LEU A 433 -19.06 25.74 21.31
N PRO A 434 -18.54 26.08 22.49
CA PRO A 434 -17.24 25.57 22.94
C PRO A 434 -17.31 24.07 23.21
N LEU A 435 -16.28 23.33 22.78
CA LEU A 435 -16.13 21.91 23.11
C LEU A 435 -15.81 21.69 24.61
N PHE A 436 -15.19 22.69 25.24
CA PHE A 436 -14.85 22.70 26.66
C PHE A 436 -15.44 23.94 27.35
N ALA A 437 -16.76 23.93 27.57
CA ALA A 437 -17.47 25.02 28.25
C ALA A 437 -16.96 25.29 29.68
N ASP A 438 -16.37 24.30 30.34
CA ASP A 438 -15.87 24.37 31.72
C ASP A 438 -14.44 24.96 31.82
N ILE A 439 -13.81 25.27 30.68
CA ILE A 439 -12.47 25.86 30.63
C ILE A 439 -12.59 27.33 30.23
N ASP A 440 -12.21 28.22 31.14
CA ASP A 440 -12.14 29.65 30.90
C ASP A 440 -10.73 30.21 31.18
N VAL A 441 -10.56 31.53 31.08
CA VAL A 441 -9.28 32.23 31.28
C VAL A 441 -8.75 32.12 32.73
N ARG A 442 -9.57 31.68 33.68
CA ARG A 442 -9.24 31.52 35.10
C ARG A 442 -9.08 30.05 35.50
N THR A 443 -9.59 29.10 34.72
CA THR A 443 -9.43 27.66 34.98
C THR A 443 -7.93 27.30 35.11
N PRO A 444 -7.47 26.78 36.26
CA PRO A 444 -6.05 26.49 36.48
C PRO A 444 -5.64 25.08 36.04
N LYS A 445 -6.60 24.17 35.91
CA LYS A 445 -6.41 22.78 35.49
C LYS A 445 -7.71 22.20 34.96
N TYR A 446 -7.63 21.16 34.15
CA TYR A 446 -8.76 20.39 33.67
C TYR A 446 -8.47 18.89 33.80
N THR A 447 -9.44 18.10 34.25
CA THR A 447 -9.27 16.66 34.49
C THR A 447 -10.17 15.85 33.56
N PHE A 448 -9.55 15.01 32.73
CA PHE A 448 -10.24 13.97 31.99
C PHE A 448 -10.45 12.76 32.90
N SER A 449 -11.61 12.11 32.82
CA SER A 449 -11.90 10.88 33.56
C SER A 449 -12.69 9.87 32.73
N HIS A 450 -12.45 8.58 32.96
CA HIS A 450 -13.23 7.49 32.38
C HIS A 450 -13.20 6.24 33.29
N PRO A 451 -14.35 5.59 33.58
CA PRO A 451 -14.43 4.54 34.61
C PRO A 451 -13.54 3.32 34.34
N ASN A 452 -13.40 2.97 33.06
CA ASN A 452 -12.60 1.83 32.60
C ASN A 452 -11.16 2.21 32.21
N GLY A 453 -10.76 3.48 32.43
CA GLY A 453 -9.50 4.02 31.96
C GLY A 453 -9.62 4.86 30.69
N LEU A 454 -8.74 5.86 30.56
CA LEU A 454 -8.78 6.87 29.50
C LEU A 454 -8.52 6.31 28.11
N LEU A 455 -7.88 5.15 27.97
CA LEU A 455 -7.69 4.50 26.68
C LEU A 455 -9.02 4.15 26.00
N PHE A 456 -10.09 3.96 26.79
CA PHE A 456 -11.43 3.70 26.28
C PHE A 456 -12.27 4.97 26.07
N ALA A 457 -11.76 6.14 26.47
CA ALA A 457 -12.40 7.40 26.11
C ALA A 457 -12.10 7.72 24.64
N THR A 458 -13.15 8.05 23.89
CA THR A 458 -13.12 8.12 22.43
C THR A 458 -12.04 9.06 21.89
N GLN A 459 -11.81 10.21 22.54
CA GLN A 459 -10.78 11.17 22.16
C GLN A 459 -9.33 10.66 22.27
N PHE A 460 -9.05 9.70 23.14
CA PHE A 460 -7.72 9.12 23.29
C PHE A 460 -7.58 7.80 22.53
N ALA A 461 -8.63 6.97 22.55
CA ALA A 461 -8.71 5.73 21.80
C ALA A 461 -8.41 5.94 20.31
N GLN A 462 -9.02 6.98 19.72
CA GLN A 462 -8.86 7.26 18.30
C GLN A 462 -7.41 7.65 17.94
N ILE A 463 -6.77 8.52 18.73
CA ILE A 463 -5.36 8.90 18.49
C ILE A 463 -4.47 7.67 18.62
N ALA A 464 -4.67 6.89 19.69
CA ALA A 464 -3.83 5.74 19.99
C ALA A 464 -3.88 4.69 18.86
N LEU A 465 -5.07 4.43 18.30
CA LEU A 465 -5.25 3.51 17.16
C LEU A 465 -4.52 4.04 15.92
N VAL A 466 -4.79 5.29 15.54
CA VAL A 466 -4.22 5.90 14.33
C VAL A 466 -2.69 5.94 14.38
N ILE A 467 -2.10 6.27 15.53
CA ILE A 467 -0.65 6.28 15.71
C ILE A 467 -0.07 4.86 15.67
N THR A 468 -0.75 3.88 16.28
CA THR A 468 -0.33 2.47 16.22
C THR A 468 -0.31 1.97 14.77
N GLU A 469 -1.38 2.25 14.01
CA GLU A 469 -1.49 1.84 12.60
C GLU A 469 -0.43 2.53 11.72
N LYS A 470 -0.25 3.84 11.88
CA LYS A 470 0.77 4.60 11.14
C LYS A 470 2.18 4.12 11.48
N ALA A 471 2.46 3.83 12.75
CA ALA A 471 3.76 3.31 13.19
C ALA A 471 4.05 1.93 12.58
N ALA A 472 3.09 1.02 12.60
CA ALA A 472 3.21 -0.29 11.95
C ALA A 472 3.41 -0.16 10.44
N PHE A 473 2.69 0.77 9.80
CA PHE A 473 2.79 1.01 8.37
C PHE A 473 4.15 1.59 7.95
N GLU A 474 4.69 2.56 8.70
CA GLU A 474 6.01 3.12 8.41
C GLU A 474 7.15 2.10 8.62
N ASP A 475 7.03 1.20 9.60
CA ASP A 475 7.98 0.07 9.73
C ASP A 475 7.92 -0.88 8.51
N MET A 476 6.72 -1.24 8.06
CA MET A 476 6.55 -2.03 6.83
C MET A 476 7.14 -1.33 5.60
N ARG A 477 6.93 -0.01 5.49
CA ARG A 477 7.45 0.82 4.39
C ARG A 477 8.98 0.83 4.38
N MET A 478 9.60 1.03 5.54
CA MET A 478 11.07 1.01 5.69
C MET A 478 11.68 -0.35 5.33
N LYS A 479 10.96 -1.44 5.59
CA LYS A 479 11.37 -2.79 5.19
C LYS A 479 11.05 -3.13 3.73
N GLY A 480 10.52 -2.18 2.95
CA GLY A 480 10.23 -2.35 1.52
C GLY A 480 9.00 -3.21 1.24
N PHE A 481 8.09 -3.41 2.21
CA PHE A 481 6.87 -4.21 2.04
C PHE A 481 5.68 -3.42 1.47
N VAL A 482 5.79 -2.09 1.33
CA VAL A 482 4.69 -1.23 0.93
C VAL A 482 4.75 -0.90 -0.56
N GLN A 483 3.70 -1.27 -1.29
CA GLN A 483 3.52 -0.91 -2.70
C GLN A 483 3.13 0.56 -2.85
N LYS A 484 3.66 1.23 -3.90
CA LYS A 484 3.37 2.64 -4.20
C LYS A 484 1.96 2.84 -4.80
N ASP A 485 1.54 1.94 -5.69
CA ASP A 485 0.26 2.02 -6.42
C ASP A 485 -0.76 1.01 -5.86
N CYS A 486 -0.95 1.01 -4.54
CA CYS A 486 -1.85 0.08 -3.86
C CYS A 486 -3.26 0.64 -3.70
N ALA A 487 -4.24 -0.26 -3.66
CA ALA A 487 -5.57 0.08 -3.19
C ALA A 487 -5.56 0.21 -1.67
N LEU A 488 -6.31 1.18 -1.15
CA LEU A 488 -6.42 1.44 0.28
C LEU A 488 -7.88 1.66 0.67
N ALA A 489 -8.21 1.26 1.89
CA ALA A 489 -9.46 1.60 2.53
C ALA A 489 -9.26 1.66 4.05
N GLY A 490 -10.12 2.40 4.73
CA GLY A 490 -10.15 2.43 6.17
C GLY A 490 -11.57 2.37 6.68
N HIS A 491 -11.80 1.59 7.74
CA HIS A 491 -13.13 1.50 8.34
C HIS A 491 -13.32 2.64 9.34
N SER A 492 -14.20 3.59 9.03
CA SER A 492 -14.52 4.75 9.89
C SER A 492 -13.26 5.53 10.29
N LEU A 493 -12.74 5.33 11.51
CA LEU A 493 -11.48 5.96 11.96
C LEU A 493 -10.29 5.58 11.07
N GLY A 494 -10.24 4.34 10.58
CA GLY A 494 -9.10 3.85 9.79
C GLY A 494 -8.89 4.62 8.49
N GLU A 495 -9.88 5.38 8.01
CA GLU A 495 -9.72 6.21 6.80
C GLU A 495 -8.65 7.30 7.00
N TYR A 496 -8.60 7.91 8.19
CA TYR A 496 -7.57 8.89 8.54
C TYR A 496 -6.19 8.24 8.57
N SER A 497 -6.09 7.04 9.15
CA SER A 497 -4.85 6.26 9.16
C SER A 497 -4.40 5.88 7.75
N ALA A 498 -5.33 5.46 6.88
CA ALA A 498 -5.02 5.08 5.50
C ALA A 498 -4.50 6.27 4.68
N LEU A 499 -5.20 7.41 4.75
CA LEU A 499 -4.82 8.64 4.04
C LEU A 499 -3.50 9.22 4.55
N ALA A 500 -3.28 9.22 5.86
CA ALA A 500 -2.02 9.67 6.44
C ALA A 500 -0.88 8.69 6.14
N SER A 501 -1.14 7.38 6.15
CA SER A 501 -0.12 6.34 5.96
C SER A 501 0.36 6.25 4.52
N ILE A 502 -0.57 6.15 3.56
CA ILE A 502 -0.25 5.82 2.17
C ILE A 502 -0.10 7.07 1.31
N ALA A 503 -1.06 7.99 1.39
CA ALA A 503 -1.10 9.19 0.57
C ALA A 503 -0.33 10.37 1.20
N ASP A 504 0.17 10.21 2.43
CA ASP A 504 0.92 11.22 3.20
C ASP A 504 0.23 12.62 3.16
N VAL A 505 -1.11 12.63 3.19
CA VAL A 505 -1.95 13.86 3.08
C VAL A 505 -1.84 14.74 4.32
N LEU A 506 -1.68 14.13 5.49
CA LEU A 506 -1.58 14.81 6.78
C LEU A 506 -0.27 14.46 7.46
N ALA A 507 0.43 15.50 7.95
CA ALA A 507 1.54 15.32 8.89
C ALA A 507 1.03 14.72 10.20
N ILE A 508 1.91 14.07 10.96
CA ILE A 508 1.55 13.40 12.22
C ILE A 508 0.88 14.38 13.20
N SER A 509 1.38 15.61 13.31
CA SER A 509 0.79 16.67 14.14
C SER A 509 -0.65 17.02 13.74
N ALA A 510 -0.90 17.23 12.44
CA ALA A 510 -2.23 17.52 11.93
C ALA A 510 -3.18 16.32 12.09
N LEU A 511 -2.66 15.10 11.89
CA LEU A 511 -3.43 13.87 12.07
C LEU A 511 -3.94 13.72 13.50
N VAL A 512 -3.08 13.89 14.50
CA VAL A 512 -3.50 13.78 15.91
C VAL A 512 -4.46 14.89 16.32
N ASP A 513 -4.29 16.11 15.80
CA ASP A 513 -5.22 17.22 16.05
C ASP A 513 -6.62 16.92 15.51
N VAL A 514 -6.71 16.51 14.25
CA VAL A 514 -8.00 16.20 13.58
C VAL A 514 -8.69 15.05 14.30
N VAL A 515 -7.95 13.99 14.65
CA VAL A 515 -8.52 12.81 15.30
C VAL A 515 -8.92 13.09 16.75
N PHE A 516 -8.15 13.88 17.49
CA PHE A 516 -8.53 14.34 18.84
C PHE A 516 -9.81 15.17 18.79
N TYR A 517 -9.86 16.12 17.85
CA TYR A 517 -11.00 16.99 17.63
C TYR A 517 -12.25 16.20 17.26
N ARG A 518 -12.12 15.22 16.35
CA ARG A 518 -13.19 14.27 15.97
C ARG A 518 -13.73 13.54 17.19
N GLY A 519 -12.85 12.97 18.02
CA GLY A 519 -13.27 12.21 19.20
C GLY A 519 -14.01 13.06 20.24
N ILE A 520 -13.54 14.29 20.51
CA ILE A 520 -14.23 15.21 21.43
C ILE A 520 -15.56 15.71 20.85
N THR A 521 -15.61 16.00 19.55
CA THR A 521 -16.86 16.40 18.88
C THR A 521 -17.91 15.30 18.96
N MET A 522 -17.53 14.04 18.71
CA MET A 522 -18.44 12.89 18.87
C MET A 522 -18.93 12.75 20.32
N GLN A 523 -18.06 13.01 21.30
CA GLN A 523 -18.43 12.93 22.72
C GLN A 523 -19.45 14.00 23.12
N ARG A 524 -19.35 15.21 22.54
CA ARG A 524 -20.20 16.38 22.82
C ARG A 524 -21.44 16.50 21.93
N ALA A 525 -21.48 15.81 20.79
CA ALA A 525 -22.62 15.84 19.88
C ALA A 525 -23.90 15.22 20.47
N VAL A 526 -23.77 14.41 21.53
CA VAL A 526 -24.88 13.75 22.19
C VAL A 526 -25.04 14.29 23.60
N GLU A 527 -26.28 14.65 23.97
CA GLU A 527 -26.62 15.04 25.33
C GLU A 527 -26.41 13.87 26.30
N ARG A 528 -25.87 14.16 27.48
CA ARG A 528 -25.52 13.17 28.49
C ARG A 528 -26.09 13.53 29.85
N ASP A 529 -26.40 12.49 30.62
CA ASP A 529 -26.86 12.64 32.01
C ASP A 529 -25.70 12.98 32.97
N ALA A 530 -26.02 13.10 34.26
CA ALA A 530 -25.04 13.41 35.30
C ALA A 530 -23.93 12.35 35.44
N GLU A 531 -24.21 11.10 35.04
CA GLU A 531 -23.24 10.00 35.00
C GLU A 531 -22.52 9.89 33.64
N ASN A 532 -22.66 10.90 32.77
CA ASN A 532 -22.04 10.99 31.44
C ASN A 532 -22.51 9.89 30.46
N ARG A 533 -23.70 9.32 30.67
CA ARG A 533 -24.34 8.32 29.79
C ARG A 533 -25.24 9.00 28.76
N SER A 534 -25.38 8.40 27.59
CA SER A 534 -26.25 8.87 26.51
C SER A 534 -27.46 7.96 26.32
N ASN A 535 -28.57 8.53 25.84
CA ASN A 535 -29.73 7.76 25.40
C ASN A 535 -29.55 7.07 24.03
N TYR A 536 -28.40 7.27 23.38
CA TYR A 536 -28.05 6.65 22.11
C TYR A 536 -27.05 5.51 22.30
N ALA A 537 -27.16 4.48 21.46
CA ALA A 537 -26.22 3.37 21.39
C ALA A 537 -26.14 2.80 19.98
N MET A 538 -25.36 1.74 19.82
CA MET A 538 -25.23 0.97 18.58
C MET A 538 -25.42 -0.52 18.87
N CYS A 539 -26.05 -1.24 17.96
CA CYS A 539 -26.30 -2.68 18.07
C CYS A 539 -25.81 -3.39 16.80
N VAL A 540 -25.10 -4.51 16.98
CA VAL A 540 -24.66 -5.37 15.88
C VAL A 540 -25.76 -6.39 15.57
N VAL A 541 -26.24 -6.39 14.33
CA VAL A 541 -27.30 -7.28 13.85
C VAL A 541 -26.70 -8.32 12.90
N ASN A 542 -27.05 -9.59 13.13
CA ASN A 542 -26.70 -10.70 12.25
C ASN A 542 -27.96 -11.30 11.60
N PRO A 543 -28.31 -10.88 10.36
CA PRO A 543 -29.45 -11.39 9.61
C PRO A 543 -29.51 -12.92 9.49
N SER A 544 -28.38 -13.59 9.27
CA SER A 544 -28.34 -15.05 9.09
C SER A 544 -28.76 -15.83 10.34
N ARG A 545 -28.71 -15.19 11.52
CA ARG A 545 -29.17 -15.80 12.79
C ARG A 545 -30.69 -15.70 12.99
N ILE A 546 -31.36 -14.79 12.28
CA ILE A 546 -32.81 -14.60 12.35
C ILE A 546 -33.51 -15.69 11.54
N SER A 547 -33.14 -15.82 10.27
CA SER A 547 -33.61 -16.89 9.38
C SER A 547 -32.71 -17.01 8.16
N LYS A 548 -32.64 -18.20 7.54
CA LYS A 548 -31.94 -18.42 6.26
C LYS A 548 -32.47 -17.56 5.12
N THR A 549 -33.73 -17.13 5.20
CA THR A 549 -34.39 -16.30 4.16
C THR A 549 -34.37 -14.81 4.48
N PHE A 550 -33.83 -14.40 5.63
CA PHE A 550 -33.82 -13.00 6.05
C PHE A 550 -32.60 -12.28 5.43
N THR A 551 -32.87 -11.44 4.44
CA THR A 551 -31.84 -10.74 3.64
C THR A 551 -31.51 -9.35 4.20
N ASP A 552 -30.49 -8.70 3.63
CA ASP A 552 -30.15 -7.30 3.91
C ASP A 552 -31.30 -6.34 3.58
N ALA A 553 -32.04 -6.60 2.49
CA ALA A 553 -33.22 -5.84 2.12
C ALA A 553 -34.32 -5.95 3.19
N ALA A 554 -34.50 -7.15 3.76
CA ALA A 554 -35.46 -7.36 4.84
C ALA A 554 -35.09 -6.60 6.12
N LEU A 555 -33.80 -6.53 6.45
CA LEU A 555 -33.31 -5.73 7.57
C LEU A 555 -33.55 -4.23 7.33
N ARG A 556 -33.24 -3.72 6.13
CA ARG A 556 -33.50 -2.33 5.76
C ARG A 556 -34.98 -1.97 5.90
N GLU A 557 -35.88 -2.82 5.40
CA GLU A 557 -37.32 -2.58 5.49
C GLU A 557 -37.84 -2.61 6.94
N VAL A 558 -37.26 -3.44 7.82
CA VAL A 558 -37.59 -3.40 9.26
C VAL A 558 -37.13 -2.09 9.89
N VAL A 559 -35.90 -1.65 9.60
CA VAL A 559 -35.34 -0.39 10.11
C VAL A 559 -36.17 0.80 9.61
N ASP A 560 -36.40 0.90 8.31
CA ASP A 560 -37.18 1.98 7.69
C ASP A 560 -38.63 2.00 8.19
N GLY A 561 -39.23 0.82 8.35
CA GLY A 561 -40.58 0.63 8.87
C GLY A 561 -40.71 1.11 10.31
N LEU A 562 -39.71 0.82 11.16
CA LEU A 562 -39.66 1.31 12.55
C LEU A 562 -39.47 2.83 12.59
N THR A 563 -38.49 3.37 11.87
CA THR A 563 -38.21 4.81 11.82
C THR A 563 -39.44 5.62 11.38
N THR A 564 -40.11 5.18 10.31
CA THR A 564 -41.34 5.85 9.80
C THR A 564 -42.48 5.82 10.81
N SER A 565 -42.58 4.71 11.54
CA SER A 565 -43.65 4.42 12.47
C SER A 565 -43.54 5.20 13.78
N THR A 566 -42.36 5.13 14.40
CA THR A 566 -42.08 5.71 15.71
C THR A 566 -41.71 7.18 15.62
N GLY A 567 -41.23 7.63 14.44
CA GLY A 567 -40.66 8.98 14.27
C GLY A 567 -39.32 9.16 14.96
N THR A 568 -38.70 8.07 15.46
CA THR A 568 -37.40 8.10 16.15
C THR A 568 -36.27 7.79 15.17
N LEU A 569 -35.09 8.37 15.39
CA LEU A 569 -33.89 8.07 14.60
C LEU A 569 -33.47 6.61 14.78
N LEU A 570 -33.50 5.81 13.70
CA LEU A 570 -32.90 4.49 13.63
C LEU A 570 -32.35 4.23 12.24
N GLU A 571 -31.05 3.95 12.16
CA GLU A 571 -30.34 3.80 10.89
C GLU A 571 -29.30 2.68 10.96
N ILE A 572 -29.04 2.06 9.80
CA ILE A 572 -27.90 1.15 9.62
C ILE A 572 -26.69 2.01 9.26
N VAL A 573 -25.73 2.09 10.17
CA VAL A 573 -24.54 2.94 10.04
C VAL A 573 -23.30 2.18 9.57
N ASN A 574 -23.29 0.85 9.68
CA ASN A 574 -22.23 0.03 9.09
C ASN A 574 -22.79 -1.17 8.32
N TYR A 575 -22.38 -1.27 7.06
CA TYR A 575 -22.63 -2.39 6.16
C TYR A 575 -21.33 -3.23 6.07
N ASN A 576 -21.08 -4.10 7.06
CA ASN A 576 -19.78 -4.78 7.19
C ASN A 576 -19.69 -6.06 6.33
N VAL A 577 -20.63 -6.99 6.54
CA VAL A 577 -20.63 -8.29 5.85
C VAL A 577 -22.04 -8.63 5.39
N GLU A 578 -22.19 -8.82 4.08
CA GLU A 578 -23.48 -9.11 3.46
C GLU A 578 -24.14 -10.34 4.10
N GLY A 579 -25.37 -10.15 4.59
CA GLY A 579 -26.18 -11.18 5.26
C GLY A 579 -25.70 -11.58 6.66
N GLN A 580 -24.59 -11.05 7.18
CA GLN A 580 -24.01 -11.51 8.45
C GLN A 580 -23.76 -10.41 9.48
N GLN A 581 -23.33 -9.22 9.07
CA GLN A 581 -22.90 -8.21 10.03
C GLN A 581 -23.28 -6.81 9.57
N TYR A 582 -24.21 -6.22 10.31
CA TYR A 582 -24.63 -4.83 10.18
C TYR A 582 -24.58 -4.16 11.55
N VAL A 583 -24.38 -2.86 11.59
CA VAL A 583 -24.47 -2.10 12.84
C VAL A 583 -25.54 -1.03 12.69
N CYS A 584 -26.51 -1.05 13.59
CA CYS A 584 -27.58 -0.07 13.66
C CYS A 584 -27.32 0.91 14.81
N ALA A 585 -27.53 2.20 14.59
CA ALA A 585 -27.39 3.26 15.60
C ALA A 585 -28.74 3.96 15.80
N SER A 586 -29.07 4.23 17.06
CA SER A 586 -30.37 4.81 17.45
C SER A 586 -30.41 5.11 18.94
N GLU A 587 -31.50 5.74 19.37
CA GLU A 587 -31.91 5.75 20.77
C GLU A 587 -32.11 4.33 21.31
N LEU A 588 -31.81 4.13 22.60
CA LEU A 588 -31.88 2.85 23.31
C LEU A 588 -33.26 2.20 23.17
N VAL A 589 -34.33 2.99 23.28
CA VAL A 589 -35.70 2.49 23.19
C VAL A 589 -35.97 1.91 21.80
N ALA A 590 -35.61 2.63 20.74
CA ALA A 590 -35.83 2.17 19.37
C ALA A 590 -34.92 0.97 19.00
N LEU A 591 -33.70 0.89 19.53
CA LEU A 591 -32.86 -0.31 19.39
C LEU A 591 -33.47 -1.53 20.10
N GLN A 592 -34.05 -1.34 21.29
CA GLN A 592 -34.74 -2.40 22.01
C GLN A 592 -35.98 -2.86 21.25
N THR A 593 -36.76 -1.92 20.71
CA THR A 593 -37.92 -2.24 19.85
C THR A 593 -37.49 -3.04 18.63
N MET A 594 -36.44 -2.62 17.92
CA MET A 594 -35.89 -3.36 16.80
C MET A 594 -35.48 -4.77 17.20
N THR A 595 -34.73 -4.91 18.30
CA THR A 595 -34.28 -6.21 18.82
C THR A 595 -35.46 -7.14 19.11
N ASN A 596 -36.51 -6.62 19.74
CA ASN A 596 -37.72 -7.39 20.04
C ASN A 596 -38.45 -7.83 18.76
N VAL A 597 -38.57 -6.95 17.76
CA VAL A 597 -39.18 -7.28 16.45
C VAL A 597 -38.40 -8.37 15.72
N LEU A 598 -37.07 -8.28 15.71
CA LEU A 598 -36.21 -9.28 15.08
C LEU A 598 -36.29 -10.64 15.80
N ASN A 599 -36.28 -10.64 17.14
CA ASN A 599 -36.45 -11.86 17.94
C ASN A 599 -37.81 -12.54 17.69
N GLN A 600 -38.89 -11.77 17.59
CA GLN A 600 -40.20 -12.34 17.27
C GLN A 600 -40.28 -12.91 15.85
N THR A 601 -39.61 -12.26 14.90
CA THR A 601 -39.50 -12.73 13.52
C THR A 601 -38.76 -14.07 13.46
N MET A 602 -37.77 -14.27 14.32
CA MET A 602 -37.05 -15.54 14.47
C MET A 602 -37.95 -16.64 15.02
N THR A 603 -38.74 -16.37 16.07
CA THR A 603 -39.56 -17.41 16.74
C THR A 603 -40.76 -17.89 15.91
N ASN A 604 -41.38 -17.00 15.14
CA ASN A 604 -42.70 -17.31 14.55
C ASN A 604 -42.67 -18.09 13.23
N VAL A 605 -41.51 -18.43 12.65
CA VAL A 605 -41.40 -19.09 11.31
C VAL A 605 -42.38 -18.47 10.29
N LEU A 606 -42.62 -17.17 10.40
CA LEU A 606 -43.61 -16.48 9.57
C LEU A 606 -42.92 -16.07 8.28
N ASN A 607 -43.51 -16.46 7.15
CA ASN A 607 -43.17 -15.93 5.84
C ASN A 607 -43.21 -14.39 5.92
N TYR A 608 -42.10 -13.74 5.58
CA TYR A 608 -41.87 -12.29 5.70
C TYR A 608 -42.99 -11.43 5.07
N SER A 609 -43.69 -11.96 4.04
CA SER A 609 -44.84 -11.34 3.39
C SER A 609 -46.06 -11.12 4.32
N ARG A 610 -46.21 -11.88 5.41
CA ARG A 610 -47.27 -11.67 6.43
C ARG A 610 -46.84 -10.73 7.57
N SER A 611 -45.55 -10.45 7.75
CA SER A 611 -45.01 -9.65 8.85
C SER A 611 -45.28 -8.15 8.76
N LYS A 612 -45.58 -7.62 7.57
CA LYS A 612 -45.91 -6.19 7.36
C LYS A 612 -47.07 -5.70 8.23
N ARG A 613 -48.08 -6.55 8.46
CA ARG A 613 -49.27 -6.19 9.24
C ARG A 613 -48.98 -6.12 10.76
N LEU A 614 -48.02 -6.91 11.24
CA LEU A 614 -47.63 -6.97 12.64
C LEU A 614 -46.74 -5.79 13.04
N ILE A 615 -45.86 -5.36 12.14
CA ILE A 615 -45.02 -4.15 12.30
C ILE A 615 -45.93 -2.92 12.44
N LEU A 616 -46.97 -2.82 11.60
CA LEU A 616 -47.94 -1.71 11.64
C LEU A 616 -48.79 -1.67 12.92
N LEU A 617 -49.22 -2.82 13.43
CA LEU A 617 -50.03 -2.89 14.66
C LEU A 617 -49.23 -2.50 15.92
N ARG A 618 -47.92 -2.77 15.94
CA ARG A 618 -47.06 -2.48 17.11
C ARG A 618 -46.40 -1.12 17.05
N SER A 619 -46.20 -0.54 15.86
CA SER A 619 -45.89 0.88 15.73
C SER A 619 -46.95 1.78 16.38
N GLU A 620 -48.20 1.35 16.33
CA GLU A 620 -49.33 2.06 16.93
C GLU A 620 -49.33 1.91 18.47
N ALA A 621 -49.00 0.71 18.98
CA ALA A 621 -48.81 0.49 20.42
C ALA A 621 -47.63 1.30 21.00
N PHE A 622 -46.54 1.45 20.24
CA PHE A 622 -45.41 2.31 20.58
C PHE A 622 -45.79 3.79 20.63
N ARG A 623 -46.55 4.29 19.62
CA ARG A 623 -47.07 5.67 19.61
C ARG A 623 -47.98 5.99 20.80
N LEU A 624 -48.67 4.99 21.34
CA LEU A 624 -49.63 5.15 22.43
C LEU A 624 -49.01 5.00 23.84
N GLY A 625 -47.69 4.79 23.95
CA GLY A 625 -47.01 4.64 25.25
C GLY A 625 -47.46 3.43 26.06
N VAL A 626 -48.08 2.43 25.40
CA VAL A 626 -48.57 1.23 26.06
C VAL A 626 -47.39 0.26 26.24
N PRO A 627 -47.09 -0.21 27.47
CA PRO A 627 -46.10 -1.26 27.65
C PRO A 627 -46.53 -2.48 26.84
N ILE A 628 -45.63 -3.02 26.02
CA ILE A 628 -45.87 -4.25 25.27
C ILE A 628 -45.87 -5.39 26.29
N ILE A 629 -47.03 -5.64 26.90
CA ILE A 629 -47.29 -6.80 27.74
C ILE A 629 -47.58 -7.97 26.82
N ASP A 630 -46.81 -9.05 26.97
CA ASP A 630 -47.06 -10.34 26.32
C ASP A 630 -48.35 -10.95 26.87
N SER A 631 -49.50 -10.60 26.29
CA SER A 631 -50.73 -11.36 26.48
C SER A 631 -51.77 -11.02 25.41
N LEU A 632 -51.60 -11.58 24.21
CA LEU A 632 -52.72 -11.86 23.32
C LEU A 632 -52.56 -13.30 22.85
N SER A 633 -52.91 -14.23 23.74
CA SER A 633 -53.30 -15.58 23.38
C SER A 633 -54.57 -15.48 22.53
N VAL A 634 -54.43 -15.67 21.22
CA VAL A 634 -55.56 -16.04 20.37
C VAL A 634 -55.60 -17.56 20.42
N ASP A 635 -56.41 -18.10 21.33
CA ASP A 635 -57.30 -19.25 21.11
C ASP A 635 -57.91 -19.67 22.46
N GLY A 636 -59.23 -19.59 22.53
CA GLY A 636 -60.04 -20.17 23.59
C GLY A 636 -60.47 -21.59 23.22
N ASP A 637 -60.76 -22.36 24.28
CA ASP A 637 -61.33 -23.70 24.33
C ASP A 637 -60.38 -24.87 24.03
N LEU A 638 -59.83 -25.45 25.11
CA LEU A 638 -60.12 -26.83 25.57
C LEU A 638 -59.20 -27.26 26.73
N TYR A 639 -59.82 -27.89 27.73
CA TYR A 639 -59.27 -28.58 28.91
C TYR A 639 -58.76 -27.74 30.08
N GLY A 640 -59.46 -27.89 31.21
CA GLY A 640 -59.10 -27.34 32.52
C GLY A 640 -58.02 -28.14 33.26
N GLY A 641 -57.54 -27.55 34.35
CA GLY A 641 -56.66 -28.24 35.30
C GLY A 641 -55.72 -27.30 36.04
N GLU A 642 -56.16 -26.87 37.23
CA GLU A 642 -55.40 -26.61 38.46
C GLU A 642 -54.22 -25.61 38.53
N SER A 643 -54.26 -24.90 39.66
CA SER A 643 -53.36 -23.90 40.21
C SER A 643 -52.00 -24.45 40.65
N HIS A 644 -50.92 -23.67 40.46
CA HIS A 644 -49.86 -23.56 41.47
C HIS A 644 -49.08 -22.23 41.42
N SER A 645 -48.94 -21.65 42.60
CA SER A 645 -48.10 -20.51 42.99
C SER A 645 -46.61 -20.85 42.92
N GLY A 646 -45.77 -19.92 42.45
CA GLY A 646 -44.30 -20.08 42.51
C GLY A 646 -43.54 -18.78 42.22
N SER A 647 -42.74 -18.38 43.20
CA SER A 647 -41.93 -17.16 43.33
C SER A 647 -40.78 -16.99 42.32
N ILE A 648 -40.43 -15.73 42.05
CA ILE A 648 -39.28 -15.24 41.28
C ILE A 648 -37.95 -15.45 42.06
N PRO A 649 -36.87 -15.96 41.43
CA PRO A 649 -35.50 -15.74 41.89
C PRO A 649 -34.70 -14.82 40.93
N PRO A 650 -33.64 -14.15 41.42
CA PRO A 650 -32.95 -13.06 40.72
C PRO A 650 -31.95 -13.56 39.65
N VAL A 651 -31.76 -12.73 38.62
CA VAL A 651 -30.83 -12.95 37.50
C VAL A 651 -29.38 -12.76 37.96
N LEU A 652 -28.59 -13.82 37.83
CA LEU A 652 -27.13 -13.82 37.93
C LEU A 652 -26.49 -13.38 36.60
N CYS A 653 -25.55 -12.44 36.69
CA CYS A 653 -24.63 -12.05 35.62
C CYS A 653 -23.61 -13.18 35.34
N PRO A 654 -23.33 -13.58 34.08
CA PRO A 654 -22.19 -14.43 33.79
C PRO A 654 -20.94 -13.59 33.48
N ALA A 655 -19.93 -13.79 34.32
CA ALA A 655 -18.55 -13.35 34.11
C ALA A 655 -17.87 -14.13 32.97
N SER A 656 -16.90 -13.44 32.36
CA SER A 656 -15.73 -13.91 31.59
C SER A 656 -15.51 -15.43 31.45
N LEU A 657 -15.42 -15.89 30.20
CA LEU A 657 -14.79 -17.17 29.86
C LEU A 657 -13.74 -16.95 28.77
N ALA A 658 -12.49 -16.82 29.21
CA ALA A 658 -11.30 -17.06 28.41
C ALA A 658 -11.14 -18.58 28.25
N ALA A 659 -11.18 -19.09 27.02
CA ALA A 659 -10.92 -20.50 26.73
C ALA A 659 -9.52 -20.66 26.12
N ARG A 660 -8.65 -21.35 26.87
CA ARG A 660 -7.38 -21.91 26.40
C ARG A 660 -7.68 -23.07 25.44
N CYS A 661 -7.01 -23.12 24.29
CA CYS A 661 -6.93 -24.31 23.44
C CYS A 661 -5.88 -25.30 24.00
N PRO A 662 -6.13 -26.62 23.98
CA PRO A 662 -5.07 -27.62 24.03
C PRO A 662 -4.77 -28.18 22.64
N GLU A 663 -3.48 -28.42 22.40
CA GLU A 663 -2.92 -29.15 21.27
C GLU A 663 -3.45 -30.59 21.21
N ALA A 664 -3.69 -31.11 19.99
CA ALA A 664 -3.79 -32.54 19.74
C ALA A 664 -3.20 -32.89 18.37
N SER A 665 -2.30 -33.86 18.40
CA SER A 665 -1.44 -34.38 17.36
C SER A 665 -2.09 -35.48 16.50
N THR A 666 -1.73 -35.47 15.21
CA THR A 666 -1.66 -36.58 14.21
C THR A 666 -2.94 -37.19 13.58
N PRO A 667 -2.90 -37.59 12.27
CA PRO A 667 -4.08 -37.89 11.44
C PRO A 667 -4.25 -39.39 11.08
N PRO A 668 -5.40 -39.79 10.50
CA PRO A 668 -5.46 -41.02 9.68
C PRO A 668 -6.24 -40.80 8.35
N PRO A 669 -6.43 -41.78 7.44
CA PRO A 669 -5.73 -41.81 6.14
C PRO A 669 -6.65 -41.73 4.90
N SER A 670 -5.97 -41.70 3.74
CA SER A 670 -6.36 -41.77 2.33
C SER A 670 -7.71 -42.38 1.88
N SER A 671 -8.42 -41.59 1.04
CA SER A 671 -9.20 -41.83 -0.21
C SER A 671 -9.54 -43.26 -0.70
N PRO A 672 -10.61 -43.47 -1.51
CA PRO A 672 -10.50 -43.17 -2.96
C PRO A 672 -11.77 -42.69 -3.71
N THR A 673 -11.50 -42.00 -4.83
CA THR A 673 -12.24 -41.96 -6.12
C THR A 673 -13.64 -41.33 -6.22
N PHE A 674 -13.75 -40.24 -7.01
CA PHE A 674 -14.73 -40.17 -8.11
C PHE A 674 -14.14 -39.44 -9.32
N ARG A 675 -14.29 -40.08 -10.50
CA ARG A 675 -13.78 -39.64 -11.80
C ARG A 675 -14.68 -38.58 -12.43
N ARG A 676 -14.04 -37.78 -13.31
CA ARG A 676 -14.60 -36.88 -14.32
C ARG A 676 -15.84 -37.43 -15.05
N ALA A 677 -16.81 -36.54 -15.27
CA ALA A 677 -17.53 -36.43 -16.53
C ALA A 677 -17.71 -34.94 -16.84
N GLY A 678 -17.14 -34.50 -17.96
CA GLY A 678 -17.45 -33.22 -18.58
C GLY A 678 -18.27 -33.48 -19.84
N ALA A 679 -19.31 -32.68 -20.06
CA ALA A 679 -19.60 -31.97 -21.31
C ALA A 679 -21.09 -31.54 -21.37
N LEU A 680 -21.30 -30.35 -21.94
CA LEU A 680 -22.51 -29.84 -22.59
C LEU A 680 -23.73 -29.50 -21.73
N VAL A 681 -23.85 -28.23 -21.34
CA VAL A 681 -24.91 -27.35 -21.88
C VAL A 681 -24.33 -25.93 -22.05
N GLN A 682 -24.07 -25.57 -23.30
CA GLN A 682 -23.95 -24.19 -23.77
C GLN A 682 -25.36 -23.62 -23.93
N GLY A 683 -25.58 -22.39 -23.47
CA GLY A 683 -26.72 -21.57 -23.89
C GLY A 683 -27.31 -20.73 -22.77
N ALA A 684 -27.21 -19.40 -22.93
CA ALA A 684 -27.85 -18.34 -22.15
C ALA A 684 -27.10 -17.81 -20.91
N LEU A 685 -26.00 -17.06 -21.15
CA LEU A 685 -25.62 -15.90 -20.33
C LEU A 685 -24.71 -14.98 -21.16
N MET A 686 -25.33 -14.29 -22.12
CA MET A 686 -24.79 -13.12 -22.81
C MET A 686 -25.82 -12.00 -22.67
N ALA A 687 -25.69 -11.21 -21.60
CA ALA A 687 -26.11 -9.81 -21.50
C ALA A 687 -25.83 -9.33 -20.06
N PHE A 688 -25.30 -8.11 -19.94
CA PHE A 688 -25.02 -7.37 -18.69
C PHE A 688 -23.66 -7.60 -18.01
N PHE A 689 -22.58 -7.27 -18.74
CA PHE A 689 -21.46 -6.54 -18.15
C PHE A 689 -21.02 -5.45 -19.15
N CYS A 690 -21.39 -4.19 -18.87
CA CYS A 690 -20.83 -3.01 -19.53
C CYS A 690 -20.27 -2.09 -18.44
N TRP A 691 -18.95 -2.05 -18.35
CA TRP A 691 -18.17 -1.06 -17.60
C TRP A 691 -17.97 0.17 -18.50
N PRO A 692 -18.12 1.43 -18.03
CA PRO A 692 -17.79 2.59 -18.86
C PRO A 692 -16.26 2.79 -19.01
N PRO A 693 -15.79 3.45 -20.10
CA PRO A 693 -14.37 3.62 -20.42
C PRO A 693 -13.71 4.78 -19.63
N PRO A 694 -12.36 4.88 -19.60
CA PRO A 694 -11.64 5.91 -18.85
C PRO A 694 -11.68 7.28 -19.57
N TRP A 695 -11.86 8.34 -18.79
CA TRP A 695 -11.86 9.74 -19.25
C TRP A 695 -10.46 10.20 -19.67
N SER A 696 -10.36 10.85 -20.83
CA SER A 696 -9.18 11.59 -21.30
C SER A 696 -9.29 13.09 -20.95
N PRO A 697 -8.19 13.80 -20.63
CA PRO A 697 -8.25 15.21 -20.24
C PRO A 697 -8.08 16.13 -21.46
N ARG A 698 -9.16 16.75 -21.96
CA ARG A 698 -9.07 17.96 -22.80
C ARG A 698 -10.26 18.90 -22.61
N SER A 699 -9.92 20.20 -22.59
CA SER A 699 -10.76 21.40 -22.73
C SER A 699 -11.72 21.78 -21.58
N VAL A 700 -11.20 22.54 -20.62
CA VAL A 700 -11.98 23.50 -19.82
C VAL A 700 -12.21 24.74 -20.70
N SER A 701 -13.47 25.01 -21.07
CA SER A 701 -13.87 26.27 -21.69
C SER A 701 -14.73 27.06 -20.69
N LEU A 702 -14.25 28.23 -20.29
CA LEU A 702 -14.96 29.22 -19.49
C LEU A 702 -16.23 29.69 -20.21
N LEU A 703 -17.40 29.55 -19.58
CA LEU A 703 -18.63 30.21 -19.99
C LEU A 703 -19.17 31.08 -18.86
N LYS A 704 -19.08 32.39 -19.08
CA LYS A 704 -19.62 33.48 -18.24
C LYS A 704 -21.15 33.41 -18.17
N LEU A 705 -21.69 33.49 -16.96
CA LEU A 705 -23.12 33.68 -16.70
C LEU A 705 -23.51 35.18 -16.80
N LYS A 706 -24.60 35.49 -17.51
CA LYS A 706 -25.38 36.73 -17.37
C LYS A 706 -26.78 36.37 -16.84
N PRO A 707 -27.43 37.23 -16.02
CA PRO A 707 -28.69 36.89 -15.38
C PRO A 707 -29.90 37.33 -16.21
N SER A 708 -30.95 36.50 -16.29
CA SER A 708 -32.28 36.95 -16.67
C SER A 708 -33.39 36.23 -15.89
N ARG A 709 -34.41 37.03 -15.57
CA ARG A 709 -35.53 36.85 -14.64
C ARG A 709 -36.48 35.68 -14.98
N GLY A 710 -36.96 35.02 -13.91
CA GLY A 710 -38.37 34.68 -13.67
C GLY A 710 -39.01 33.54 -14.48
N SER A 711 -39.18 32.37 -13.85
CA SER A 711 -40.50 31.78 -13.54
C SER A 711 -40.33 30.43 -12.84
N THR A 712 -41.29 30.12 -11.98
CA THR A 712 -41.41 28.93 -11.12
C THR A 712 -41.76 27.67 -11.91
N ALA A 713 -40.93 26.62 -11.85
CA ALA A 713 -41.34 25.24 -12.05
C ALA A 713 -40.34 24.28 -11.37
N SER A 714 -40.83 23.49 -10.43
CA SER A 714 -40.10 22.42 -9.74
C SER A 714 -39.90 21.24 -10.68
N ALA A 715 -38.67 21.00 -11.11
CA ALA A 715 -38.26 19.76 -11.77
C ALA A 715 -37.28 19.01 -10.86
N ARG A 716 -37.79 17.98 -10.15
CA ARG A 716 -36.96 17.00 -9.44
C ARG A 716 -36.23 16.15 -10.46
N PHE A 717 -34.92 16.36 -10.61
CA PHE A 717 -34.04 15.42 -11.32
C PHE A 717 -33.69 14.26 -10.38
N MET A 718 -34.11 13.04 -10.73
CA MET A 718 -33.62 11.80 -10.12
C MET A 718 -32.19 11.54 -10.62
N LEU A 719 -31.20 11.69 -9.76
CA LEU A 719 -29.86 11.14 -9.96
C LEU A 719 -29.82 9.72 -9.39
N SER A 720 -29.19 8.78 -10.11
CA SER A 720 -29.00 7.40 -9.66
C SER A 720 -28.03 7.31 -8.48
N ALA A 721 -28.25 6.32 -7.61
CA ALA A 721 -27.52 6.11 -6.35
C ALA A 721 -25.97 6.15 -6.41
N PRO A 722 -25.27 5.74 -7.50
CA PRO A 722 -23.81 5.86 -7.56
C PRO A 722 -23.32 7.31 -7.64
N ALA A 723 -24.11 8.22 -8.23
CA ALA A 723 -23.76 9.62 -8.40
C ALA A 723 -23.87 10.40 -7.07
N PHE A 724 -24.76 9.97 -6.17
CA PHE A 724 -24.93 10.58 -4.84
C PHE A 724 -23.75 10.26 -3.91
N HIS A 725 -23.20 9.04 -4.01
CA HIS A 725 -22.05 8.61 -3.21
C HIS A 725 -20.75 9.33 -3.61
N CYS A 726 -20.52 9.53 -4.91
CA CYS A 726 -19.37 10.33 -5.38
C CYS A 726 -19.45 11.81 -4.94
N LEU A 727 -20.65 12.37 -4.81
CA LEU A 727 -20.88 13.75 -4.36
C LEU A 727 -20.68 13.94 -2.85
N LEU A 728 -20.95 12.89 -2.05
CA LEU A 728 -20.68 12.86 -0.61
C LEU A 728 -19.17 12.75 -0.33
N VAL A 729 -18.47 11.84 -1.03
CA VAL A 729 -17.01 11.71 -0.91
C VAL A 729 -16.30 13.00 -1.37
N ALA A 730 -16.76 13.62 -2.47
CA ALA A 730 -16.21 14.91 -2.91
C ALA A 730 -16.47 16.05 -1.90
N ARG A 731 -17.59 16.01 -1.17
CA ARG A 731 -17.89 16.97 -0.10
C ARG A 731 -17.06 16.74 1.16
N GLU A 732 -16.79 15.50 1.54
CA GLU A 732 -15.91 15.18 2.67
C GLU A 732 -14.46 15.52 2.36
N VAL A 733 -13.97 15.23 1.15
CA VAL A 733 -12.61 15.65 0.72
C VAL A 733 -12.50 17.18 0.66
N ALA A 734 -13.53 17.88 0.21
CA ALA A 734 -13.57 19.35 0.24
C ALA A 734 -13.65 19.91 1.66
N ALA A 735 -14.37 19.24 2.58
CA ALA A 735 -14.44 19.63 3.99
C ALA A 735 -13.10 19.39 4.70
N VAL A 736 -12.41 18.27 4.43
CA VAL A 736 -11.07 17.98 4.94
C VAL A 736 -10.05 18.99 4.40
N ALA A 737 -10.13 19.35 3.12
CA ALA A 737 -9.28 20.39 2.54
C ALA A 737 -9.58 21.79 3.11
N ALA A 738 -10.84 22.11 3.40
CA ALA A 738 -11.23 23.38 4.01
C ALA A 738 -10.81 23.48 5.49
N VAL A 739 -10.94 22.39 6.26
CA VAL A 739 -10.48 22.31 7.65
C VAL A 739 -8.95 22.34 7.72
N ALA A 740 -8.25 21.65 6.81
CA ALA A 740 -6.80 21.73 6.69
C ALA A 740 -6.33 23.14 6.31
N ALA A 741 -7.04 23.83 5.41
CA ALA A 741 -6.73 25.22 5.05
C ALA A 741 -6.97 26.21 6.21
N GLN A 742 -7.95 25.95 7.08
CA GLN A 742 -8.22 26.74 8.29
C GLN A 742 -7.26 26.45 9.46
N LEU A 743 -6.60 25.29 9.47
CA LEU A 743 -5.60 24.94 10.49
C LEU A 743 -4.16 25.33 10.09
N VAL A 744 -3.92 25.57 8.81
CA VAL A 744 -2.64 26.04 8.25
C VAL A 744 -2.53 27.57 8.23
N ALA A 745 -3.67 28.28 8.23
CA ALA A 745 -3.75 29.72 8.45
C ALA A 745 -3.83 30.03 9.96
#